data_AF-A0A6J1CPN7-F1
#
_entry.id   AF-A0A6J1CPN7-F1
#
_cell.length_a   1.000
_cell.length_b   1.000
_cell.length_c   1.000
_cell.angle_alpha   90.00
_cell.angle_beta   90.00
_cell.angle_gamma   90.00
#
_symmetry.space_group_name_H-M   'P 1'
#
loop_
_entity.id
_entity.type
_entity.pdbx_description
1 polymer ?
#
loop_
_entity_poly.entity_id
_entity_poly.type
_entity_poly.pdbx_seq_one_letter_code
_entity_poly.pdbx_strand_id
1 'polypeptide(L)'
;MAACFSVGVSPFLASFQRSKNSWRVLVRSEDGADSVSAVVNGASLVGEKEGSWSSFEKGNGWLKSEASEKKIMKRDNAAVKLEPSWDDGYGTVTVKDYFDAAKDFTQHSDGGPPRWFCPLESGSPLKGSPVLLFLPGTDGTGCGLIMHHKALGKAFEVRCLHIPVQDRTPFEGLVKLVEVTIRSEHASSPNKPIYIVGDSFGGCLALAVASRNPKIDLVLILVNPATAFCRSQLQPLVPLLKAMPDVLHGTVLYLLSFVMGEPVKMATVDVESKLPPMQQLEKLSLNLAAFLPYLSELSSIIPKDTLLWKLKLLKSAAAYANSRLHEVTAEVLVLASGKDNMVPSRDEAERLKRSLQNCTSRHFKENGHTLLLEDGIGLMTVIKSTFKYRRSRKHDAVSDYLPPSLTEFNFFFTQVTGFFDFLTGSTMFSTLGDGTVVKGLSGVPDEGPVLLVVPVTGSNLYKLLSENSHVLLYPGGAREAFHRKGEEYKLFWPDQQEFVRMAARFGATILPFGAVGEDDLAQMILDYNDLIKIPMLNDHIRETTQNVAKLILSFFSEKMELGKQIEVSFSFRMFSINRVYSDFRGVDKGEVANQDIFFPLLLPKIPGRFYYLFGKPIVTKGREEILKDKKKATQLYNEVKSEVEHSLEYLIKKRKEDPYRSFVDRMVYKAIYASQQEVPTFEP
;
A
#
# COMPACT_ATOMS: atom_id res chain seq x y z
N MET A 1 36.06 37.61 7.46
CA MET A 1 36.59 37.13 8.76
C MET A 1 36.15 35.68 8.90
N ALA A 2 37.12 34.77 8.90
CA ALA A 2 36.96 33.34 9.07
C ALA A 2 37.70 32.94 10.35
N ALA A 3 37.09 32.07 11.16
CA ALA A 3 37.76 31.24 12.15
C ALA A 3 36.90 30.01 12.48
N CYS A 4 37.53 28.84 12.31
CA CYS A 4 37.14 27.48 12.71
C CYS A 4 37.43 27.31 14.24
N PHE A 5 36.82 26.44 15.06
CA PHE A 5 36.87 24.97 15.24
C PHE A 5 35.89 24.63 16.42
N SER A 6 35.39 23.43 16.71
CA SER A 6 36.01 22.10 16.73
C SER A 6 35.01 20.93 16.70
N VAL A 7 35.57 19.80 16.28
CA VAL A 7 35.05 18.43 16.21
C VAL A 7 34.87 17.82 17.61
N GLY A 8 33.78 17.05 17.78
CA GLY A 8 33.62 16.04 18.83
C GLY A 8 33.20 14.72 18.20
N VAL A 9 34.16 13.96 17.68
CA VAL A 9 34.01 12.54 17.33
C VAL A 9 34.28 11.74 18.60
N SER A 10 33.39 10.82 18.94
CA SER A 10 33.69 9.71 19.86
C SER A 10 33.05 8.43 19.32
N PRO A 11 33.71 7.28 19.48
CA PRO A 11 33.68 6.18 18.53
C PRO A 11 32.70 5.08 18.94
N PHE A 12 31.86 4.65 18.02
CA PHE A 12 31.33 3.29 18.01
C PHE A 12 31.62 2.67 16.65
N LEU A 13 32.89 2.32 16.45
CA LEU A 13 33.28 1.21 15.57
C LEU A 13 32.82 -0.08 16.26
N ALA A 14 31.53 -0.40 16.13
CA ALA A 14 31.12 -1.79 16.22
C ALA A 14 31.46 -2.43 14.87
N SER A 15 32.52 -3.22 14.86
CA SER A 15 32.79 -4.19 13.81
C SER A 15 31.54 -5.03 13.57
N PHE A 16 30.78 -4.73 12.52
CA PHE A 16 29.86 -5.70 11.94
C PHE A 16 30.71 -6.78 11.27
N GLN A 17 31.24 -7.67 12.09
CA GLN A 17 31.73 -8.95 11.65
C GLN A 17 30.48 -9.68 11.15
N ARG A 18 30.29 -9.65 9.83
CA ARG A 18 29.23 -10.35 9.09
C ARG A 18 29.35 -11.84 9.40
N SER A 19 28.72 -12.28 10.50
CA SER A 19 28.72 -13.68 10.89
C SER A 19 27.83 -14.42 9.90
N LYS A 20 28.40 -15.43 9.24
CA LYS A 20 27.77 -16.42 8.33
C LYS A 20 26.24 -16.32 8.23
N ASN A 21 25.76 -15.98 7.03
CA ASN A 21 24.35 -15.99 6.65
C ASN A 21 23.69 -17.30 7.10
N SER A 22 22.77 -17.19 8.05
CA SER A 22 21.82 -18.23 8.44
C SER A 22 20.50 -17.51 8.59
N TRP A 23 19.61 -17.69 7.62
CA TRP A 23 18.26 -17.12 7.65
C TRP A 23 17.47 -17.83 8.77
N ARG A 24 16.98 -17.04 9.73
CA ARG A 24 16.29 -17.56 10.90
C ARG A 24 14.78 -17.47 10.66
N VAL A 25 14.07 -18.50 11.06
CA VAL A 25 12.65 -18.68 10.78
C VAL A 25 11.99 -19.19 12.05
N LEU A 26 10.78 -18.71 12.35
CA LEU A 26 9.98 -19.26 13.45
C LEU A 26 9.09 -20.37 12.92
N VAL A 27 9.25 -21.57 13.50
CA VAL A 27 8.37 -22.72 13.28
C VAL A 27 7.45 -22.81 14.48
N ARG A 28 6.13 -22.73 14.25
CA ARG A 28 5.13 -22.99 15.29
C ARG A 28 4.67 -24.44 15.20
N SER A 29 4.73 -25.17 16.32
CA SER A 29 4.01 -26.44 16.46
C SER A 29 2.54 -26.17 16.78
N GLU A 30 1.66 -27.14 16.48
CA GLU A 30 0.21 -27.05 16.74
C GLU A 30 -0.13 -26.89 18.24
N ASP A 31 0.83 -27.07 19.15
CA ASP A 31 0.64 -26.97 20.60
C ASP A 31 1.00 -25.60 21.22
N GLY A 32 1.21 -24.56 20.40
CA GLY A 32 1.31 -23.17 20.88
C GLY A 32 2.60 -22.80 21.62
N ALA A 33 3.64 -23.65 21.57
CA ALA A 33 4.97 -23.31 22.05
C ALA A 33 5.80 -22.66 20.93
N ASP A 34 6.17 -21.40 21.10
CA ASP A 34 7.11 -20.72 20.21
C ASP A 34 8.54 -21.28 20.47
N SER A 35 9.05 -22.10 19.56
CA SER A 35 10.46 -22.52 19.58
C SER A 35 11.25 -21.75 18.53
N VAL A 36 12.29 -21.02 18.97
CA VAL A 36 13.30 -20.46 18.05
C VAL A 36 14.22 -21.61 17.63
N SER A 37 13.95 -22.25 16.50
CA SER A 37 14.90 -23.20 15.92
C SER A 37 15.91 -22.47 15.04
N ALA A 38 17.16 -22.43 15.49
CA ALA A 38 18.31 -22.40 14.59
C ALA A 38 19.05 -23.73 14.78
N VAL A 39 19.63 -24.24 13.69
CA VAL A 39 20.36 -25.52 13.55
C VAL A 39 19.51 -26.68 12.99
N VAL A 40 19.54 -26.82 11.66
CA VAL A 40 19.40 -28.12 10.99
C VAL A 40 20.70 -28.88 11.24
N ASN A 41 20.78 -29.57 12.38
CA ASN A 41 21.67 -30.71 12.58
C ASN A 41 21.03 -31.58 13.63
N GLY A 42 20.57 -32.76 13.21
CA GLY A 42 20.09 -33.78 14.12
C GLY A 42 21.24 -34.32 14.95
N ALA A 43 21.17 -34.12 16.26
CA ALA A 43 21.69 -35.06 17.25
C ALA A 43 20.77 -34.98 18.48
N SER A 44 20.00 -36.04 18.69
CA SER A 44 19.20 -36.23 19.89
C SER A 44 20.10 -36.35 21.12
N LEU A 45 19.86 -35.54 22.14
CA LEU A 45 20.20 -35.90 23.51
C LEU A 45 19.03 -35.55 24.42
N VAL A 46 18.35 -36.61 24.86
CA VAL A 46 17.47 -36.60 26.02
C VAL A 46 18.34 -36.25 27.23
N GLY A 47 17.95 -35.22 27.98
CA GLY A 47 18.56 -34.83 29.24
C GLY A 47 17.47 -34.29 30.15
N GLU A 48 17.23 -35.02 31.25
CA GLU A 48 16.12 -34.90 32.18
C GLU A 48 16.01 -33.55 32.88
N LYS A 49 14.77 -33.19 33.23
CA LYS A 49 14.48 -32.22 34.28
C LYS A 49 14.83 -32.85 35.62
N GLU A 50 15.80 -32.30 36.34
CA GLU A 50 15.80 -32.34 37.80
C GLU A 50 16.13 -30.96 38.36
N GLY A 51 15.25 -30.49 39.23
CA GLY A 51 15.51 -29.34 40.08
C GLY A 51 16.36 -29.77 41.27
N SER A 52 17.29 -28.90 41.67
CA SER A 52 17.75 -28.85 43.04
C SER A 52 18.19 -27.43 43.37
N TRP A 53 17.48 -26.85 44.34
CA TRP A 53 18.00 -25.76 45.17
C TRP A 53 19.31 -26.19 45.84
N SER A 54 20.30 -25.31 45.86
CA SER A 54 21.27 -25.25 46.97
C SER A 54 21.84 -23.85 47.10
N SER A 55 21.51 -23.24 48.24
CA SER A 55 22.00 -22.01 48.83
C SER A 55 23.53 -21.95 48.99
N PHE A 56 24.12 -20.76 48.90
CA PHE A 56 24.96 -20.17 49.96
C PHE A 56 25.19 -18.67 49.74
N GLU A 57 24.99 -17.92 50.82
CA GLU A 57 25.06 -16.45 50.95
C GLU A 57 26.49 -15.90 50.93
N LYS A 58 26.67 -14.66 50.44
CA LYS A 58 27.13 -13.48 51.20
C LYS A 58 27.56 -12.33 50.26
N GLY A 59 27.03 -11.14 50.51
CA GLY A 59 27.57 -9.91 49.93
C GLY A 59 26.58 -8.75 49.88
N ASN A 60 26.30 -8.15 51.04
CA ASN A 60 25.38 -7.02 51.21
C ASN A 60 25.91 -5.75 50.51
N GLY A 61 25.08 -5.17 49.65
CA GLY A 61 25.21 -3.80 49.16
C GLY A 61 23.82 -3.19 49.03
N TRP A 62 23.33 -2.62 50.14
CA TRP A 62 22.00 -2.03 50.26
C TRP A 62 22.01 -0.61 49.67
N LEU A 63 21.26 -0.36 48.60
CA LEU A 63 20.74 0.97 48.26
C LEU A 63 19.43 0.79 47.50
N LYS A 64 18.33 1.02 48.22
CA LYS A 64 16.95 1.02 47.72
C LYS A 64 16.73 2.13 46.69
N SER A 65 16.00 1.80 45.62
CA SER A 65 14.89 2.66 45.19
C SER A 65 13.74 1.82 44.61
N GLU A 66 12.82 1.38 45.48
CA GLU A 66 11.50 0.81 45.12
C GLU A 66 10.54 1.88 44.55
N ALA A 67 11.03 2.78 43.70
CA ALA A 67 10.24 3.85 43.08
C ALA A 67 10.21 3.76 41.54
N SER A 68 10.93 2.83 40.93
CA SER A 68 11.01 2.65 39.48
C SER A 68 10.16 1.49 38.95
N GLU A 69 9.83 0.49 39.75
CA GLU A 69 9.11 -0.72 39.26
C GLU A 69 7.59 -0.56 39.16
N LYS A 70 6.99 0.44 39.82
CA LYS A 70 5.56 0.77 39.61
C LYS A 70 5.31 1.75 38.46
N LYS A 71 6.36 2.27 37.79
CA LYS A 71 6.24 3.14 36.62
C LYS A 71 6.38 2.41 35.28
N ILE A 72 6.71 1.12 35.28
CA ILE A 72 6.86 0.31 34.06
C ILE A 72 5.56 -0.43 33.69
N MET A 73 4.63 -0.64 34.63
CA MET A 73 3.31 -1.27 34.37
C MET A 73 2.18 -0.29 34.00
N LYS A 74 2.49 0.98 33.74
CA LYS A 74 1.50 2.02 33.38
C LYS A 74 1.92 2.87 32.16
N ARG A 75 2.76 2.33 31.27
CA ARG A 75 2.93 2.89 29.92
C ARG A 75 2.06 2.11 28.94
N ASP A 76 0.83 2.62 28.85
CA ASP A 76 0.01 2.73 27.65
C ASP A 76 -0.38 1.44 26.92
N ASN A 77 -1.60 1.02 27.25
CA ASN A 77 -2.56 0.34 26.37
C ASN A 77 -2.94 1.16 25.10
N ALA A 78 -2.11 2.10 24.66
CA ALA A 78 -2.29 2.78 23.39
C ALA A 78 -1.93 1.78 22.28
N ALA A 79 -2.88 1.51 21.38
CA ALA A 79 -2.57 0.78 20.16
C ALA A 79 -1.41 1.50 19.46
N VAL A 80 -0.25 0.83 19.34
CA VAL A 80 0.88 1.35 18.57
C VAL A 80 0.37 1.54 17.14
N LYS A 81 0.05 2.78 16.78
CA LYS A 81 -0.33 3.14 15.42
C LYS A 81 0.93 3.16 14.57
N LEU A 82 0.77 2.84 13.30
CA LEU A 82 1.86 2.98 12.33
C LEU A 82 2.06 4.48 12.07
N GLU A 83 3.28 4.97 12.16
CA GLU A 83 3.61 6.37 11.83
C GLU A 83 3.49 6.60 10.31
N PRO A 84 3.17 7.82 9.85
CA PRO A 84 3.25 8.18 8.44
C PRO A 84 4.70 8.08 7.94
N SER A 85 4.85 7.76 6.66
CA SER A 85 6.18 7.62 6.03
C SER A 85 7.05 6.57 6.74
N TRP A 86 6.42 5.52 7.26
CA TRP A 86 7.09 4.37 7.86
C TRP A 86 7.92 3.62 6.82
N ASP A 87 9.04 3.06 7.27
CA ASP A 87 9.96 2.29 6.42
C ASP A 87 9.36 0.90 6.10
N ASP A 88 8.97 0.71 4.84
CA ASP A 88 8.39 -0.52 4.32
C ASP A 88 9.43 -1.53 3.81
N GLY A 89 10.72 -1.15 3.81
CA GLY A 89 11.82 -2.00 3.34
C GLY A 89 11.92 -2.15 1.84
N TYR A 90 11.16 -1.39 1.05
CA TYR A 90 11.26 -1.47 -0.40
C TYR A 90 12.70 -1.22 -0.86
N GLY A 91 13.23 -2.08 -1.73
CA GLY A 91 14.61 -2.00 -2.23
C GLY A 91 15.70 -2.47 -1.25
N THR A 92 15.38 -2.81 0.00
CA THR A 92 16.38 -3.31 0.98
C THR A 92 16.66 -4.81 0.86
N VAL A 93 15.70 -5.55 0.29
CA VAL A 93 15.78 -6.98 -0.02
C VAL A 93 15.61 -7.12 -1.51
N THR A 94 16.41 -7.97 -2.13
CA THR A 94 16.51 -8.12 -3.58
C THR A 94 16.29 -9.57 -4.02
N VAL A 95 16.27 -9.79 -5.33
CA VAL A 95 16.21 -11.14 -5.91
C VAL A 95 17.43 -11.99 -5.52
N LYS A 96 18.56 -11.36 -5.23
CA LYS A 96 19.73 -12.05 -4.70
C LYS A 96 19.43 -12.73 -3.36
N ASP A 97 18.78 -12.01 -2.45
CA ASP A 97 18.40 -12.52 -1.13
C ASP A 97 17.36 -13.65 -1.25
N TYR A 98 16.46 -13.56 -2.24
CA TYR A 98 15.57 -14.66 -2.60
C TYR A 98 16.36 -15.91 -2.99
N PHE A 99 17.35 -15.80 -3.88
CA PHE A 99 18.15 -16.95 -4.30
C PHE A 99 18.98 -17.54 -3.15
N ASP A 100 19.58 -16.70 -2.31
CA ASP A 100 20.33 -17.14 -1.13
C ASP A 100 19.39 -17.90 -0.16
N ALA A 101 18.20 -17.37 0.12
CA ALA A 101 17.21 -18.04 0.98
C ALA A 101 16.69 -19.35 0.34
N ALA A 102 16.34 -19.32 -0.95
CA ALA A 102 15.89 -20.51 -1.68
C ALA A 102 16.97 -21.61 -1.68
N LYS A 103 18.24 -21.25 -1.83
CA LYS A 103 19.37 -22.18 -1.74
C LYS A 103 19.44 -22.82 -0.36
N ASP A 104 19.30 -22.06 0.71
CA ASP A 104 19.32 -22.62 2.08
C ASP A 104 18.18 -23.62 2.31
N PHE A 105 16.95 -23.27 1.89
CA PHE A 105 15.78 -24.15 1.99
C PHE A 105 15.86 -25.41 1.13
N THR A 106 16.66 -25.39 0.05
CA THR A 106 16.83 -26.54 -0.85
C THR A 106 18.02 -27.41 -0.51
N GLN A 107 19.15 -26.83 -0.09
CA GLN A 107 20.37 -27.56 0.28
C GLN A 107 20.31 -28.18 1.68
N HIS A 108 19.60 -27.55 2.61
CA HIS A 108 19.41 -28.04 3.98
C HIS A 108 18.00 -28.58 4.21
N SER A 109 17.30 -28.95 3.13
CA SER A 109 16.00 -29.57 3.23
C SER A 109 16.14 -30.94 3.91
N ASP A 110 15.50 -31.09 5.05
CA ASP A 110 15.30 -32.38 5.73
C ASP A 110 14.46 -33.37 4.91
N GLY A 111 13.92 -32.96 3.76
CA GLY A 111 12.98 -33.74 2.96
C GLY A 111 11.64 -33.98 3.69
N GLY A 112 11.38 -33.22 4.76
CA GLY A 112 10.19 -33.35 5.60
C GLY A 112 8.88 -33.00 4.88
N PRO A 113 7.74 -33.12 5.56
CA PRO A 113 6.45 -32.75 4.96
C PRO A 113 6.35 -31.23 4.72
N PRO A 114 5.39 -30.79 3.89
CA PRO A 114 5.06 -29.38 3.74
C PRO A 114 4.70 -28.75 5.10
N ARG A 115 5.15 -27.52 5.33
CA ARG A 115 5.09 -26.87 6.64
C ARG A 115 4.98 -25.36 6.53
N TRP A 116 4.34 -24.76 7.54
CA TRP A 116 4.27 -23.31 7.67
C TRP A 116 5.50 -22.75 8.34
N PHE A 117 5.88 -21.54 7.94
CA PHE A 117 6.87 -20.77 8.65
C PHE A 117 6.54 -19.28 8.70
N CYS A 118 7.01 -18.60 9.74
CA CYS A 118 6.87 -17.15 9.87
C CYS A 118 8.22 -16.47 9.57
N PRO A 119 8.30 -15.59 8.55
CA PRO A 119 9.51 -14.81 8.30
C PRO A 119 9.80 -13.87 9.46
N LEU A 120 11.06 -13.81 9.92
CA LEU A 120 11.42 -12.92 11.03
C LEU A 120 11.38 -11.44 10.63
N GLU A 121 11.65 -11.14 9.37
CA GLU A 121 11.65 -9.80 8.80
C GLU A 121 10.26 -9.16 8.85
N SER A 122 9.20 -9.96 8.98
CA SER A 122 7.85 -9.46 9.17
C SER A 122 7.65 -8.76 10.53
N GLY A 123 8.46 -9.08 11.53
CA GLY A 123 8.34 -8.47 12.86
C GLY A 123 6.96 -8.67 13.49
N SER A 124 6.55 -7.72 14.33
CA SER A 124 5.25 -7.78 15.01
C SER A 124 4.20 -6.92 14.27
N PRO A 125 3.04 -7.49 13.92
CA PRO A 125 1.97 -6.73 13.27
C PRO A 125 1.21 -5.84 14.25
N LEU A 126 0.45 -4.88 13.69
CA LEU A 126 -0.50 -4.08 14.45
C LEU A 126 -1.50 -4.95 15.21
N LYS A 127 -1.96 -4.45 16.36
CA LYS A 127 -2.98 -5.16 17.16
C LYS A 127 -4.24 -5.37 16.33
N GLY A 128 -4.75 -6.61 16.34
CA GLY A 128 -5.97 -6.97 15.62
C GLY A 128 -5.77 -7.25 14.13
N SER A 129 -4.52 -7.28 13.64
CA SER A 129 -4.23 -7.66 12.25
C SER A 129 -4.78 -9.05 11.90
N PRO A 130 -5.21 -9.25 10.64
CA PRO A 130 -5.59 -10.55 10.11
C PRO A 130 -4.36 -11.41 9.75
N VAL A 131 -4.58 -12.71 9.55
CA VAL A 131 -3.55 -13.63 9.06
C VAL A 131 -3.44 -13.53 7.54
N LEU A 132 -2.21 -13.58 7.03
CA LEU A 132 -1.89 -13.73 5.61
C LEU A 132 -1.12 -15.01 5.40
N LEU A 133 -1.70 -15.93 4.63
CA LEU A 133 -1.12 -17.18 4.21
C LEU A 133 -0.55 -17.06 2.80
N PHE A 134 0.76 -17.22 2.65
CA PHE A 134 1.42 -17.25 1.34
C PHE A 134 1.56 -18.69 0.85
N LEU A 135 1.03 -18.96 -0.34
CA LEU A 135 1.13 -20.24 -1.04
C LEU A 135 2.10 -20.09 -2.21
N PRO A 136 3.23 -20.82 -2.22
CA PRO A 136 4.30 -20.60 -3.18
C PRO A 136 3.95 -21.09 -4.58
N GLY A 137 4.73 -20.62 -5.55
CA GLY A 137 4.80 -21.19 -6.88
C GLY A 137 5.39 -22.61 -6.89
N THR A 138 5.71 -23.11 -8.09
CA THR A 138 6.25 -24.46 -8.25
C THR A 138 7.62 -24.65 -7.61
N ASP A 139 8.37 -23.59 -7.27
CA ASP A 139 9.62 -23.72 -6.51
C ASP A 139 9.37 -24.36 -5.13
N GLY A 140 8.22 -24.07 -4.50
CA GLY A 140 7.82 -24.60 -3.20
C GLY A 140 8.58 -24.00 -2.01
N THR A 141 9.48 -23.05 -2.21
CA THR A 141 10.34 -22.51 -1.15
C THR A 141 9.54 -21.76 -0.09
N GLY A 142 8.49 -21.05 -0.49
CA GLY A 142 7.80 -20.08 0.36
C GLY A 142 8.52 -18.72 0.45
N CYS A 143 9.66 -18.57 -0.23
CA CYS A 143 10.47 -17.34 -0.22
C CYS A 143 10.07 -16.33 -1.31
N GLY A 144 9.14 -16.67 -2.21
CA GLY A 144 8.68 -15.74 -3.27
C GLY A 144 8.06 -14.43 -2.76
N LEU A 145 7.74 -14.34 -1.46
CA LEU A 145 7.23 -13.15 -0.79
C LEU A 145 8.31 -12.31 -0.10
N ILE A 146 9.59 -12.69 -0.16
CA ILE A 146 10.65 -12.15 0.70
C ILE A 146 10.80 -10.63 0.67
N MET A 147 10.66 -10.02 -0.52
CA MET A 147 10.73 -8.57 -0.70
C MET A 147 9.56 -7.80 -0.04
N HIS A 148 8.48 -8.49 0.34
CA HIS A 148 7.27 -7.89 0.90
C HIS A 148 7.09 -8.19 2.39
N HIS A 149 7.93 -9.05 2.99
CA HIS A 149 7.77 -9.52 4.37
C HIS A 149 7.68 -8.37 5.37
N LYS A 150 8.56 -7.37 5.26
CA LYS A 150 8.60 -6.22 6.18
C LYS A 150 7.35 -5.35 6.08
N ALA A 151 6.91 -5.02 4.87
CA ALA A 151 5.72 -4.21 4.64
C ALA A 151 4.44 -4.93 5.09
N LEU A 152 4.27 -6.19 4.67
CA LEU A 152 3.10 -7.00 5.02
C LEU A 152 3.06 -7.32 6.52
N GLY A 153 4.22 -7.58 7.13
CA GLY A 153 4.35 -7.89 8.54
C GLY A 153 3.90 -6.77 9.49
N LYS A 154 3.76 -5.52 9.00
CA LYS A 154 3.12 -4.44 9.77
C LYS A 154 1.61 -4.62 9.87
N ALA A 155 0.97 -5.17 8.84
CA ALA A 155 -0.48 -5.21 8.71
C ALA A 155 -1.06 -6.64 8.82
N PHE A 156 -0.21 -7.67 8.79
CA PHE A 156 -0.61 -9.07 8.77
C PHE A 156 0.26 -9.93 9.66
N GLU A 157 -0.35 -10.97 10.24
CA GLU A 157 0.40 -12.14 10.70
C GLU A 157 0.76 -13.00 9.49
N VAL A 158 1.97 -12.82 8.97
CA VAL A 158 2.45 -13.48 7.73
C VAL A 158 2.94 -14.89 8.02
N ARG A 159 2.40 -15.87 7.29
CA ARG A 159 2.88 -17.27 7.29
C ARG A 159 3.07 -17.75 5.86
N CYS A 160 4.23 -18.33 5.57
CA CYS A 160 4.57 -18.84 4.26
C CYS A 160 4.58 -20.37 4.27
N LEU A 161 3.96 -20.98 3.27
CA LEU A 161 3.99 -22.43 3.09
C LEU A 161 5.30 -22.81 2.40
N HIS A 162 6.07 -23.70 3.03
CA HIS A 162 7.20 -24.38 2.43
C HIS A 162 6.79 -25.79 2.01
N ILE A 163 7.01 -26.14 0.74
CA ILE A 163 6.85 -27.45 0.13
C ILE A 163 8.26 -27.92 -0.29
N PRO A 164 8.90 -28.80 0.49
CA PRO A 164 10.25 -29.28 0.19
C PRO A 164 10.40 -29.81 -1.23
N VAL A 165 11.57 -29.62 -1.84
CA VAL A 165 11.83 -30.00 -3.25
C VAL A 165 11.56 -31.49 -3.50
N GLN A 166 11.88 -32.34 -2.53
CA GLN A 166 11.66 -33.79 -2.63
C GLN A 166 10.28 -34.24 -2.16
N ASP A 167 9.44 -33.34 -1.64
CA ASP A 167 8.08 -33.68 -1.26
C ASP A 167 7.27 -34.14 -2.49
N ARG A 168 6.43 -35.15 -2.27
CA ARG A 168 5.54 -35.75 -3.27
C ARG A 168 4.09 -35.75 -2.78
N THR A 169 3.75 -34.86 -1.86
CA THR A 169 2.37 -34.72 -1.39
C THR A 169 1.47 -34.42 -2.59
N PRO A 170 0.41 -35.21 -2.82
CA PRO A 170 -0.52 -34.97 -3.93
C PRO A 170 -1.29 -33.66 -3.70
N PHE A 171 -1.88 -33.13 -4.77
CA PHE A 171 -2.56 -31.83 -4.73
C PHE A 171 -3.64 -31.77 -3.64
N GLU A 172 -4.44 -32.82 -3.51
CA GLU A 172 -5.50 -32.94 -2.50
C GLU A 172 -4.94 -32.93 -1.07
N GLY A 173 -3.74 -33.46 -0.87
CA GLY A 173 -3.03 -33.42 0.41
C GLY A 173 -2.64 -31.99 0.78
N LEU A 174 -2.11 -31.23 -0.18
CA LEU A 174 -1.80 -29.81 0.00
C LEU A 174 -3.06 -28.98 0.28
N VAL A 175 -4.16 -29.24 -0.44
CA VAL A 175 -5.46 -28.59 -0.21
C VAL A 175 -5.93 -28.85 1.22
N LYS A 176 -5.83 -30.10 1.70
CA LYS A 176 -6.24 -30.47 3.06
C LYS A 176 -5.39 -29.77 4.12
N LEU A 177 -4.08 -29.66 3.91
CA LEU A 177 -3.17 -28.98 4.84
C LEU A 177 -3.58 -27.51 5.03
N VAL A 178 -3.76 -26.79 3.93
CA VAL A 178 -4.17 -25.37 4.00
C VAL A 178 -5.59 -25.25 4.55
N GLU A 179 -6.50 -26.16 4.19
CA GLU A 179 -7.88 -26.22 4.70
C GLU A 179 -7.94 -26.37 6.23
N VAL A 180 -7.09 -27.20 6.82
CA VAL A 180 -6.99 -27.35 8.28
C VAL A 180 -6.57 -26.04 8.93
N THR A 181 -5.54 -25.38 8.37
CA THR A 181 -5.05 -24.09 8.88
C THR A 181 -6.15 -23.01 8.83
N ILE A 182 -6.82 -22.84 7.70
CA ILE A 182 -7.85 -21.79 7.58
C ILE A 182 -9.05 -22.05 8.50
N ARG A 183 -9.42 -23.32 8.74
CA ARG A 183 -10.53 -23.68 9.63
C ARG A 183 -10.16 -23.41 11.09
N SER A 184 -8.93 -23.72 11.48
CA SER A 184 -8.42 -23.41 12.83
C SER A 184 -8.38 -21.90 13.09
N GLU A 185 -7.86 -21.13 12.14
CA GLU A 185 -7.83 -19.66 12.23
C GLU A 185 -9.24 -19.07 12.28
N HIS A 186 -10.15 -19.56 11.44
CA HIS A 186 -11.54 -19.10 11.45
C HIS A 186 -12.27 -19.44 12.75
N ALA A 187 -12.05 -20.64 13.31
CA ALA A 187 -12.62 -21.03 14.59
C ALA A 187 -12.11 -20.12 15.74
N SER A 188 -10.82 -19.74 15.68
CA SER A 188 -10.19 -18.89 16.69
C SER A 188 -10.58 -17.41 16.56
N SER A 189 -10.89 -16.94 15.34
CA SER A 189 -11.22 -15.54 15.07
C SER A 189 -12.26 -15.40 13.96
N PRO A 190 -13.54 -15.77 14.21
CA PRO A 190 -14.57 -15.90 13.16
C PRO A 190 -14.99 -14.58 12.49
N ASN A 191 -14.62 -13.44 13.08
CA ASN A 191 -14.92 -12.11 12.56
C ASN A 191 -13.75 -11.46 11.81
N LYS A 192 -12.57 -12.09 11.81
CA LYS A 192 -11.42 -11.63 11.05
C LYS A 192 -11.40 -12.33 9.67
N PRO A 193 -11.11 -11.60 8.59
CA PRO A 193 -10.80 -12.22 7.31
C PRO A 193 -9.48 -12.98 7.37
N ILE A 194 -9.35 -14.00 6.51
CA ILE A 194 -8.08 -14.69 6.27
C ILE A 194 -7.63 -14.37 4.84
N TYR A 195 -6.42 -13.84 4.71
CA TYR A 195 -5.83 -13.52 3.43
C TYR A 195 -5.03 -14.70 2.90
N ILE A 196 -5.17 -15.01 1.62
CA ILE A 196 -4.37 -16.02 0.94
C ILE A 196 -3.73 -15.38 -0.28
N VAL A 197 -2.40 -15.27 -0.28
CA VAL A 197 -1.63 -14.87 -1.44
C VAL A 197 -1.17 -16.13 -2.15
N GLY A 198 -1.72 -16.40 -3.33
CA GLY A 198 -1.37 -17.57 -4.12
C GLY A 198 -0.53 -17.18 -5.34
N ASP A 199 0.75 -17.54 -5.31
CA ASP A 199 1.67 -17.28 -6.42
C ASP A 199 1.72 -18.44 -7.40
N SER A 200 1.43 -18.20 -8.68
CA SER A 200 1.47 -19.18 -9.75
C SER A 200 0.70 -20.48 -9.41
N PHE A 201 1.39 -21.59 -9.11
CA PHE A 201 0.82 -22.83 -8.57
C PHE A 201 -0.03 -22.60 -7.31
N GLY A 202 0.46 -21.80 -6.37
CA GLY A 202 -0.23 -21.43 -5.15
C GLY A 202 -1.58 -20.74 -5.41
N GLY A 203 -1.75 -20.10 -6.57
CA GLY A 203 -3.04 -19.55 -7.00
C GLY A 203 -4.09 -20.63 -7.28
N CYS A 204 -3.69 -21.78 -7.84
CA CYS A 204 -4.58 -22.94 -8.00
C CYS A 204 -4.96 -23.53 -6.64
N LEU A 205 -4.00 -23.63 -5.73
CA LEU A 205 -4.20 -24.13 -4.37
C LEU A 205 -5.15 -23.21 -3.58
N ALA A 206 -4.97 -21.89 -3.66
CA ALA A 206 -5.83 -20.89 -3.04
C ALA A 206 -7.29 -21.03 -3.50
N LEU A 207 -7.52 -21.12 -4.82
CA LEU A 207 -8.86 -21.30 -5.40
C LEU A 207 -9.49 -22.63 -4.97
N ALA A 208 -8.72 -23.71 -4.94
CA ALA A 208 -9.21 -25.02 -4.50
C ALA A 208 -9.65 -25.00 -3.03
N VAL A 209 -8.83 -24.41 -2.14
CA VAL A 209 -9.15 -24.26 -0.72
C VAL A 209 -10.39 -23.39 -0.51
N ALA A 210 -10.48 -22.27 -1.21
CA ALA A 210 -11.62 -21.36 -1.12
C ALA A 210 -12.92 -22.03 -1.59
N SER A 211 -12.88 -22.79 -2.69
CA SER A 211 -14.05 -23.52 -3.21
C SER A 211 -14.63 -24.55 -2.22
N ARG A 212 -13.79 -25.07 -1.32
CA ARG A 212 -14.21 -26.04 -0.29
C ARG A 212 -14.72 -25.37 0.99
N ASN A 213 -14.49 -24.06 1.14
CA ASN A 213 -14.79 -23.32 2.35
C ASN A 213 -15.56 -22.01 2.05
N PRO A 214 -16.69 -22.06 1.30
CA PRO A 214 -17.39 -20.87 0.79
C PRO A 214 -18.04 -20.01 1.89
N LYS A 215 -18.08 -20.49 3.14
CA LYS A 215 -18.64 -19.77 4.31
C LYS A 215 -17.58 -19.02 5.11
N ILE A 216 -16.30 -19.31 4.89
CA ILE A 216 -15.21 -18.62 5.58
C ILE A 216 -14.92 -17.32 4.82
N ASP A 217 -14.73 -16.24 5.57
CA ASP A 217 -14.39 -14.94 5.03
C ASP A 217 -12.93 -14.92 4.51
N LEU A 218 -12.76 -15.28 3.24
CA LEU A 218 -11.47 -15.35 2.57
C LEU A 218 -11.28 -14.19 1.60
N VAL A 219 -10.06 -13.62 1.61
CA VAL A 219 -9.60 -12.66 0.60
C VAL A 219 -8.42 -13.27 -0.15
N LEU A 220 -8.60 -13.56 -1.44
CA LEU A 220 -7.59 -14.17 -2.29
C LEU A 220 -6.86 -13.11 -3.11
N ILE A 221 -5.53 -13.14 -3.09
CA ILE A 221 -4.67 -12.36 -3.95
C ILE A 221 -3.89 -13.35 -4.82
N LEU A 222 -4.29 -13.48 -6.08
CA LEU A 222 -3.74 -14.46 -7.00
C LEU A 222 -2.71 -13.77 -7.89
N VAL A 223 -1.45 -14.19 -7.82
CA VAL A 223 -0.36 -13.64 -8.63
C VAL A 223 -0.06 -14.60 -9.76
N ASN A 224 -0.23 -14.14 -11.00
CA ASN A 224 -0.01 -14.93 -12.23
C ASN A 224 -0.52 -16.39 -12.11
N PRO A 225 -1.79 -16.60 -11.70
CA PRO A 225 -2.26 -17.91 -11.29
C PRO A 225 -2.13 -18.92 -12.43
N ALA A 226 -1.53 -20.07 -12.13
CA ALA A 226 -1.27 -21.11 -13.11
C ALA A 226 -2.50 -21.91 -13.54
N THR A 227 -3.71 -21.41 -13.25
CA THR A 227 -4.97 -21.97 -13.74
C THR A 227 -5.07 -21.97 -15.26
N ALA A 228 -4.24 -21.18 -15.94
CA ALA A 228 -4.04 -21.21 -17.39
C ALA A 228 -3.01 -22.23 -17.89
N PHE A 229 -2.39 -23.05 -17.04
CA PHE A 229 -1.29 -23.94 -17.43
C PHE A 229 -1.60 -24.82 -18.66
N CYS A 230 -2.82 -25.38 -18.75
CA CYS A 230 -3.21 -26.20 -19.91
C CYS A 230 -3.29 -25.43 -21.24
N ARG A 231 -3.33 -24.09 -21.20
CA ARG A 231 -3.33 -23.18 -22.36
C ARG A 231 -1.98 -22.48 -22.55
N SER A 232 -0.96 -22.84 -21.77
CA SER A 232 0.31 -22.11 -21.78
C SER A 232 1.33 -22.68 -22.76
N GLN A 233 2.34 -21.87 -23.08
CA GLN A 233 3.48 -22.28 -23.91
C GLN A 233 4.37 -23.35 -23.25
N LEU A 234 4.18 -23.59 -21.95
CA LEU A 234 4.91 -24.62 -21.20
C LEU A 234 4.26 -26.00 -21.29
N GLN A 235 3.03 -26.11 -21.82
CA GLN A 235 2.35 -27.41 -21.94
C GLN A 235 3.17 -28.46 -22.73
N PRO A 236 3.84 -28.12 -23.86
CA PRO A 236 4.67 -29.05 -24.60
C PRO A 236 5.94 -29.51 -23.85
N LEU A 237 6.34 -28.85 -22.76
CA LEU A 237 7.53 -29.25 -21.99
C LEU A 237 7.34 -30.57 -21.27
N VAL A 238 6.11 -30.93 -20.87
CA VAL A 238 5.85 -32.19 -20.15
C VAL A 238 6.19 -33.42 -20.99
N PRO A 239 5.70 -33.59 -22.23
CA PRO A 239 6.12 -34.69 -23.08
C PRO A 239 7.60 -34.58 -23.50
N LEU A 240 8.12 -33.38 -23.73
CA LEU A 240 9.53 -33.18 -24.10
C LEU A 240 10.48 -33.64 -22.99
N LEU A 241 10.25 -33.24 -21.74
CA LEU A 241 11.07 -33.64 -20.59
C LEU A 241 11.07 -35.15 -20.35
N LYS A 242 9.97 -35.84 -20.66
CA LYS A 242 9.92 -37.32 -20.59
C LYS A 242 10.79 -37.98 -21.65
N ALA A 243 10.88 -37.40 -22.84
CA ALA A 243 11.62 -37.95 -23.97
C ALA A 243 13.10 -37.53 -24.00
N MET A 244 13.47 -36.47 -23.27
CA MET A 244 14.80 -35.85 -23.32
C MET A 244 15.84 -36.62 -22.49
N PRO A 245 17.09 -36.80 -22.97
CA PRO A 245 18.20 -37.34 -22.18
C PRO A 245 18.50 -36.48 -20.95
N ASP A 246 18.93 -37.10 -19.85
CA ASP A 246 19.19 -36.41 -18.57
C ASP A 246 20.25 -35.33 -18.66
N VAL A 247 21.19 -35.44 -19.61
CA VAL A 247 22.26 -34.46 -19.87
C VAL A 247 21.72 -33.08 -20.27
N LEU A 248 20.54 -33.01 -20.91
CA LEU A 248 19.95 -31.76 -21.39
C LEU A 248 19.04 -31.07 -20.37
N HIS A 249 18.78 -31.71 -19.22
CA HIS A 249 17.94 -31.17 -18.17
C HIS A 249 18.46 -29.83 -17.62
N GLY A 250 19.78 -29.70 -17.45
CA GLY A 250 20.40 -28.45 -17.00
C GLY A 250 20.15 -27.29 -17.97
N THR A 251 20.16 -27.57 -19.27
CA THR A 251 19.83 -26.58 -20.32
C THR A 251 18.37 -26.14 -20.24
N VAL A 252 17.43 -27.04 -19.92
CA VAL A 252 16.02 -26.68 -19.77
C VAL A 252 15.80 -25.75 -18.57
N LEU A 253 16.40 -26.04 -17.42
CA LEU A 253 16.30 -25.16 -16.25
C LEU A 253 16.98 -23.81 -16.49
N TYR A 254 18.12 -23.81 -17.17
CA TYR A 254 18.78 -22.58 -17.60
C TYR A 254 17.88 -21.75 -18.52
N LEU A 255 17.25 -22.36 -19.53
CA LEU A 255 16.32 -21.64 -20.41
C LEU A 255 15.07 -21.13 -19.68
N LEU A 256 14.52 -21.93 -18.76
CA LEU A 256 13.37 -21.52 -17.93
C LEU A 256 13.70 -20.29 -17.08
N SER A 257 14.92 -20.17 -16.58
CA SER A 257 15.33 -19.02 -15.77
C SER A 257 15.18 -17.67 -16.47
N PHE A 258 15.35 -17.60 -17.79
CA PHE A 258 15.12 -16.39 -18.59
C PHE A 258 13.65 -16.07 -18.84
N VAL A 259 12.76 -17.04 -18.59
CA VAL A 259 11.32 -16.96 -18.85
C VAL A 259 10.55 -16.75 -17.54
N MET A 260 11.17 -17.04 -16.39
CA MET A 260 10.58 -16.91 -15.07
C MET A 260 10.33 -15.46 -14.63
N GLY A 261 11.08 -14.49 -15.12
CA GLY A 261 10.84 -13.09 -14.80
C GLY A 261 11.52 -12.14 -15.77
N GLU A 262 11.22 -10.85 -15.65
CA GLU A 262 11.85 -9.81 -16.46
C GLU A 262 13.20 -9.40 -15.81
N PRO A 263 14.36 -9.71 -16.42
CA PRO A 263 15.66 -9.57 -15.75
C PRO A 263 16.02 -8.14 -15.38
N VAL A 264 15.60 -7.15 -16.17
CA VAL A 264 15.86 -5.74 -15.88
C VAL A 264 15.07 -5.34 -14.63
N LYS A 265 13.79 -5.72 -14.53
CA LYS A 265 12.95 -5.48 -13.36
C LYS A 265 13.46 -6.15 -12.10
N MET A 266 13.99 -7.36 -12.20
CA MET A 266 14.64 -8.02 -11.06
C MET A 266 15.89 -7.25 -10.60
N ALA A 267 16.66 -6.74 -11.54
CA ALA A 267 17.92 -6.06 -11.28
C ALA A 267 17.77 -4.59 -10.89
N THR A 268 16.59 -3.97 -11.04
CA THR A 268 16.34 -2.57 -10.65
C THR A 268 15.69 -2.39 -9.27
N VAL A 269 15.38 -3.48 -8.54
CA VAL A 269 14.65 -3.43 -7.25
C VAL A 269 15.29 -2.47 -6.24
N ASP A 270 16.62 -2.45 -6.15
CA ASP A 270 17.36 -1.56 -5.25
C ASP A 270 18.01 -0.37 -5.97
N VAL A 271 17.69 -0.15 -7.25
CA VAL A 271 18.20 0.98 -8.03
C VAL A 271 17.35 2.21 -7.74
N GLU A 272 17.87 3.09 -6.88
CA GLU A 272 17.17 4.32 -6.53
C GLU A 272 16.99 5.25 -7.74
N SER A 273 15.73 5.64 -8.00
CA SER A 273 15.39 6.53 -9.12
C SER A 273 16.00 7.93 -9.01
N LYS A 274 16.49 8.32 -7.83
CA LYS A 274 17.15 9.62 -7.58
C LYS A 274 18.62 9.65 -8.00
N LEU A 275 19.24 8.50 -8.25
CA LEU A 275 20.64 8.42 -8.66
C LEU A 275 20.83 9.02 -10.07
N PRO A 276 22.01 9.60 -10.37
CA PRO A 276 22.36 9.99 -11.73
C PRO A 276 22.27 8.80 -12.71
N PRO A 277 21.90 9.00 -13.99
CA PRO A 277 21.70 7.92 -14.96
C PRO A 277 22.89 6.96 -15.09
N MET A 278 24.13 7.48 -15.04
CA MET A 278 25.33 6.64 -15.11
C MET A 278 25.47 5.70 -13.91
N GLN A 279 25.13 6.15 -12.70
CA GLN A 279 25.17 5.32 -11.50
C GLN A 279 24.04 4.29 -11.49
N GLN A 280 22.86 4.64 -12.02
CA GLN A 280 21.78 3.67 -12.22
C GLN A 280 22.21 2.55 -13.18
N LEU A 281 22.86 2.90 -14.29
CA LEU A 281 23.36 1.93 -15.27
C LEU A 281 24.46 1.03 -14.70
N GLU A 282 25.39 1.60 -13.93
CA GLU A 282 26.44 0.85 -13.25
C GLU A 282 25.84 -0.16 -12.26
N LYS A 283 24.90 0.28 -11.42
CA LYS A 283 24.23 -0.58 -10.45
C LYS A 283 23.41 -1.69 -11.11
N LEU A 284 22.66 -1.36 -12.16
CA LEU A 284 21.93 -2.34 -12.97
C LEU A 284 22.88 -3.42 -13.54
N SER A 285 24.01 -3.00 -14.11
CA SER A 285 25.02 -3.91 -14.64
C SER A 285 25.57 -4.86 -13.56
N LEU A 286 25.91 -4.32 -12.38
CA LEU A 286 26.39 -5.10 -11.24
C LEU A 286 25.34 -6.12 -10.77
N ASN A 287 24.07 -5.72 -10.68
CA ASN A 287 22.98 -6.60 -10.26
C ASN A 287 22.71 -7.72 -11.27
N LEU A 288 22.73 -7.41 -12.57
CA LEU A 288 22.60 -8.43 -13.62
C LEU A 288 23.77 -9.43 -13.58
N ALA A 289 24.99 -8.95 -13.39
CA ALA A 289 26.16 -9.80 -13.26
C ALA A 289 26.05 -10.73 -12.03
N ALA A 290 25.46 -10.23 -10.93
CA ALA A 290 25.23 -11.01 -9.72
C ALA A 290 24.21 -12.14 -9.90
N PHE A 291 23.36 -12.13 -10.94
CA PHE A 291 22.44 -13.23 -11.23
C PHE A 291 23.12 -14.42 -11.91
N LEU A 292 24.20 -14.21 -12.65
CA LEU A 292 24.86 -15.26 -13.45
C LEU A 292 25.23 -16.52 -12.66
N PRO A 293 25.80 -16.45 -11.43
CA PRO A 293 26.11 -17.63 -10.64
C PRO A 293 24.87 -18.47 -10.32
N TYR A 294 23.74 -17.82 -10.00
CA TYR A 294 22.50 -18.52 -9.65
C TYR A 294 21.91 -19.26 -10.85
N LEU A 295 21.97 -18.69 -12.07
CA LEU A 295 21.49 -19.36 -13.29
C LEU A 295 22.24 -20.66 -13.58
N SER A 296 23.55 -20.70 -13.28
CA SER A 296 24.38 -21.90 -13.42
C SER A 296 24.00 -22.99 -12.41
N GLU A 297 23.68 -22.59 -11.18
CA GLU A 297 23.37 -23.51 -10.09
C GLU A 297 21.94 -24.07 -10.12
N LEU A 298 20.98 -23.45 -10.83
CA LEU A 298 19.58 -23.90 -10.91
C LEU A 298 19.41 -25.37 -11.30
N SER A 299 20.29 -25.88 -12.18
CA SER A 299 20.28 -27.27 -12.62
C SER A 299 20.52 -28.28 -11.50
N SER A 300 21.23 -27.88 -10.45
CA SER A 300 21.52 -28.68 -9.26
C SER A 300 20.42 -28.62 -8.20
N ILE A 301 19.52 -27.63 -8.29
CA ILE A 301 18.50 -27.34 -7.27
C ILE A 301 17.22 -28.17 -7.47
N ILE A 302 16.80 -28.40 -8.72
CA ILE A 302 15.56 -29.14 -9.02
C ILE A 302 15.88 -30.33 -9.92
N PRO A 303 16.00 -31.57 -9.41
CA PRO A 303 16.22 -32.74 -10.24
C PRO A 303 15.14 -32.94 -11.30
N LYS A 304 15.47 -33.62 -12.41
CA LYS A 304 14.54 -33.87 -13.53
C LYS A 304 13.22 -34.50 -13.09
N ASP A 305 13.28 -35.54 -12.27
CA ASP A 305 12.09 -36.23 -11.77
C ASP A 305 11.22 -35.32 -10.90
N THR A 306 11.85 -34.43 -10.13
CA THR A 306 11.16 -33.42 -9.33
C THR A 306 10.47 -32.39 -10.22
N LEU A 307 11.15 -31.89 -11.27
CA LEU A 307 10.54 -30.97 -12.22
C LEU A 307 9.32 -31.62 -12.90
N LEU A 308 9.45 -32.87 -13.32
CA LEU A 308 8.39 -33.65 -13.96
C LEU A 308 7.21 -33.89 -13.01
N TRP A 309 7.49 -34.18 -11.74
CA TRP A 309 6.49 -34.26 -10.68
C TRP A 309 5.76 -32.92 -10.50
N LYS A 310 6.49 -31.82 -10.35
CA LYS A 310 5.92 -30.47 -10.16
C LYS A 310 5.02 -30.05 -11.33
N LEU A 311 5.38 -30.37 -12.56
CA LEU A 311 4.54 -30.09 -13.73
C LEU A 311 3.25 -30.95 -13.75
N LYS A 312 3.31 -32.22 -13.33
CA LYS A 312 2.10 -33.06 -13.18
C LYS A 312 1.20 -32.54 -12.05
N LEU A 313 1.79 -32.12 -10.95
CA LEU A 313 1.10 -31.51 -9.82
C LEU A 313 0.40 -30.22 -10.27
N LEU A 314 1.10 -29.35 -11.00
CA LEU A 314 0.55 -28.12 -11.59
C LEU A 314 -0.63 -28.39 -12.52
N LYS A 315 -0.52 -29.39 -13.41
CA LYS A 315 -1.62 -29.80 -14.29
C LYS A 315 -2.85 -30.23 -13.50
N SER A 316 -2.66 -31.03 -12.46
CA SER A 316 -3.74 -31.53 -11.61
C SER A 316 -4.41 -30.39 -10.82
N ALA A 317 -3.59 -29.49 -10.27
CA ALA A 317 -4.05 -28.30 -9.56
C ALA A 317 -4.87 -27.37 -10.44
N ALA A 318 -4.38 -27.07 -11.65
CA ALA A 318 -5.08 -26.23 -12.62
C ALA A 318 -6.42 -26.85 -13.02
N ALA A 319 -6.46 -28.17 -13.28
CA ALA A 319 -7.70 -28.87 -13.61
C ALA A 319 -8.72 -28.81 -12.46
N TYR A 320 -8.28 -29.10 -11.23
CA TYR A 320 -9.13 -29.06 -10.04
C TYR A 320 -9.71 -27.66 -9.83
N ALA A 321 -8.85 -26.63 -9.78
CA ALA A 321 -9.27 -25.25 -9.55
C ALA A 321 -10.28 -24.78 -10.62
N ASN A 322 -10.01 -25.06 -11.90
CA ASN A 322 -10.92 -24.71 -12.99
C ASN A 322 -12.29 -25.36 -12.88
N SER A 323 -12.38 -26.60 -12.40
CA SER A 323 -13.65 -27.32 -12.25
C SER A 323 -14.55 -26.75 -11.14
N ARG A 324 -13.99 -25.92 -10.25
CA ARG A 324 -14.65 -25.46 -9.01
C ARG A 324 -14.77 -23.93 -8.89
N LEU A 325 -14.44 -23.16 -9.92
CA LEU A 325 -14.47 -21.69 -9.85
C LEU A 325 -15.84 -21.13 -9.44
N HIS A 326 -16.93 -21.79 -9.84
CA HIS A 326 -18.29 -21.39 -9.49
C HIS A 326 -18.62 -21.49 -8.00
N GLU A 327 -17.90 -22.32 -7.24
CA GLU A 327 -18.06 -22.48 -5.79
C GLU A 327 -17.27 -21.44 -4.99
N VAL A 328 -16.40 -20.66 -5.65
CA VAL A 328 -15.57 -19.66 -4.97
C VAL A 328 -16.40 -18.40 -4.71
N THR A 329 -16.79 -18.21 -3.45
CA THR A 329 -17.49 -17.02 -2.95
C THR A 329 -16.54 -15.94 -2.38
N ALA A 330 -15.25 -16.29 -2.24
CA ALA A 330 -14.22 -15.40 -1.71
C ALA A 330 -14.07 -14.12 -2.53
N GLU A 331 -13.61 -13.07 -1.88
CA GLU A 331 -13.18 -11.85 -2.56
C GLU A 331 -11.83 -12.10 -3.25
N VAL A 332 -11.73 -11.87 -4.56
CA VAL A 332 -10.56 -12.21 -5.37
C VAL A 332 -9.95 -10.98 -6.04
N LEU A 333 -8.64 -10.83 -5.92
CA LEU A 333 -7.81 -9.90 -6.67
C LEU A 333 -6.78 -10.68 -7.48
N VAL A 334 -6.80 -10.55 -8.80
CA VAL A 334 -5.80 -11.16 -9.69
C VAL A 334 -4.76 -10.11 -10.10
N LEU A 335 -3.49 -10.40 -9.86
CA LEU A 335 -2.36 -9.62 -10.33
C LEU A 335 -1.77 -10.33 -11.56
N ALA A 336 -1.82 -9.68 -12.71
CA ALA A 336 -1.40 -10.25 -13.98
C ALA A 336 -0.27 -9.48 -14.63
N SER A 337 0.79 -10.19 -14.98
CA SER A 337 1.96 -9.68 -15.68
C SER A 337 1.74 -9.61 -17.19
N GLY A 338 2.29 -8.57 -17.82
CA GLY A 338 2.18 -8.31 -19.26
C GLY A 338 3.26 -8.98 -20.11
N LYS A 339 4.45 -9.22 -19.55
CA LYS A 339 5.57 -9.93 -20.17
C LYS A 339 5.76 -11.33 -19.57
N ASP A 340 4.68 -11.94 -19.10
CA ASP A 340 4.69 -13.32 -18.63
C ASP A 340 4.83 -14.28 -19.81
N ASN A 341 6.02 -14.87 -19.94
CA ASN A 341 6.32 -15.84 -21.00
C ASN A 341 6.04 -17.29 -20.56
N MET A 342 5.60 -17.52 -19.32
CA MET A 342 5.30 -18.85 -18.79
C MET A 342 3.83 -19.21 -18.95
N VAL A 343 2.93 -18.29 -18.60
CA VAL A 343 1.49 -18.46 -18.70
C VAL A 343 0.84 -17.19 -19.26
N PRO A 344 -0.29 -17.28 -19.98
CA PRO A 344 -0.97 -16.11 -20.53
C PRO A 344 -1.72 -15.34 -19.43
N SER A 345 -0.98 -14.71 -18.51
CA SER A 345 -1.49 -14.13 -17.27
C SER A 345 -2.56 -13.05 -17.47
N ARG A 346 -2.42 -12.22 -18.51
CA ARG A 346 -3.43 -11.20 -18.86
C ARG A 346 -4.76 -11.83 -19.26
N ASP A 347 -4.74 -12.78 -20.19
CA ASP A 347 -5.95 -13.46 -20.66
C ASP A 347 -6.58 -14.28 -19.53
N GLU A 348 -5.73 -14.84 -18.67
CA GLU A 348 -6.19 -15.60 -17.51
C GLU A 348 -6.89 -14.73 -16.48
N ALA A 349 -6.37 -13.53 -16.18
CA ALA A 349 -7.04 -12.60 -15.29
C ALA A 349 -8.41 -12.18 -15.82
N GLU A 350 -8.52 -11.90 -17.12
CA GLU A 350 -9.82 -11.57 -17.75
C GLU A 350 -10.79 -12.75 -17.70
N ARG A 351 -10.31 -13.98 -17.92
CA ARG A 351 -11.14 -15.18 -17.83
C ARG A 351 -11.61 -15.42 -16.40
N LEU A 352 -10.72 -15.35 -15.40
CA LEU A 352 -11.06 -15.53 -13.99
C LEU A 352 -12.05 -14.45 -13.53
N LYS A 353 -11.86 -13.20 -13.94
CA LYS A 353 -12.77 -12.09 -13.66
C LYS A 353 -14.17 -12.31 -14.23
N ARG A 354 -14.31 -12.97 -15.38
CA ARG A 354 -15.61 -13.36 -15.95
C ARG A 354 -16.23 -14.60 -15.29
N SER A 355 -15.40 -15.46 -14.68
CA SER A 355 -15.83 -16.77 -14.16
C SER A 355 -16.14 -16.75 -12.65
N LEU A 356 -15.52 -15.84 -11.90
CA LEU A 356 -15.66 -15.70 -10.45
C LEU A 356 -16.63 -14.57 -10.09
N GLN A 357 -17.39 -14.74 -9.02
CA GLN A 357 -18.44 -13.78 -8.63
C GLN A 357 -17.89 -12.44 -8.13
N ASN A 358 -16.84 -12.47 -7.30
CA ASN A 358 -16.25 -11.27 -6.68
C ASN A 358 -14.77 -11.16 -7.06
N CYS A 359 -14.50 -10.90 -8.34
CA CYS A 359 -13.13 -10.87 -8.86
C CYS A 359 -12.79 -9.52 -9.50
N THR A 360 -11.63 -8.98 -9.12
CA THR A 360 -11.02 -7.79 -9.71
C THR A 360 -9.62 -8.11 -10.21
N SER A 361 -9.08 -7.34 -11.15
CA SER A 361 -7.74 -7.55 -11.70
C SER A 361 -6.91 -6.27 -11.76
N ARG A 362 -5.59 -6.41 -11.62
CA ARG A 362 -4.58 -5.37 -11.87
C ARG A 362 -3.54 -5.92 -12.84
N HIS A 363 -3.20 -5.13 -13.85
CA HIS A 363 -2.31 -5.54 -14.93
C HIS A 363 -0.99 -4.77 -14.85
N PHE A 364 0.12 -5.49 -14.88
CA PHE A 364 1.48 -4.97 -14.78
C PHE A 364 2.20 -5.19 -16.10
N LYS A 365 2.07 -4.22 -17.00
CA LYS A 365 2.42 -4.35 -18.42
C LYS A 365 3.88 -4.75 -18.66
N GLU A 366 4.79 -4.22 -17.85
CA GLU A 366 6.24 -4.35 -18.06
C GLU A 366 6.88 -5.48 -17.24
N ASN A 367 6.09 -6.23 -16.47
CA ASN A 367 6.56 -7.25 -15.52
C ASN A 367 6.42 -8.67 -16.08
N GLY A 368 7.26 -9.59 -15.60
CA GLY A 368 7.33 -11.01 -15.94
C GLY A 368 6.61 -11.93 -14.93
N HIS A 369 6.83 -13.25 -15.00
CA HIS A 369 6.05 -14.24 -14.25
C HIS A 369 6.26 -14.16 -12.72
N THR A 370 7.48 -13.90 -12.25
CA THR A 370 7.81 -13.71 -10.82
C THR A 370 7.52 -12.29 -10.35
N LEU A 371 6.28 -11.84 -10.49
CA LEU A 371 5.86 -10.45 -10.24
C LEU A 371 6.26 -9.93 -8.84
N LEU A 372 6.23 -10.79 -7.82
CA LEU A 372 6.57 -10.41 -6.44
C LEU A 372 8.08 -10.22 -6.20
N LEU A 373 8.93 -10.62 -7.15
CA LEU A 373 10.39 -10.48 -7.09
C LEU A 373 10.90 -9.40 -8.05
N GLU A 374 10.01 -8.58 -8.60
CA GLU A 374 10.33 -7.57 -9.61
C GLU A 374 10.07 -6.15 -9.13
N ASP A 375 10.84 -5.21 -9.65
CA ASP A 375 10.68 -3.78 -9.36
C ASP A 375 9.35 -3.21 -9.89
N GLY A 376 8.88 -2.18 -9.19
CA GLY A 376 7.62 -1.47 -9.43
C GLY A 376 6.43 -2.07 -8.68
N ILE A 377 6.64 -3.08 -7.82
CA ILE A 377 5.57 -3.81 -7.15
C ILE A 377 5.73 -3.72 -5.63
N GLY A 378 4.86 -2.96 -4.98
CA GLY A 378 4.63 -3.04 -3.54
C GLY A 378 3.34 -3.79 -3.26
N LEU A 379 3.39 -5.05 -2.81
CA LEU A 379 2.16 -5.84 -2.60
C LEU A 379 1.23 -5.18 -1.58
N MET A 380 1.79 -4.62 -0.50
CA MET A 380 0.98 -3.90 0.49
C MET A 380 0.27 -2.69 -0.13
N THR A 381 0.96 -1.93 -0.98
CA THR A 381 0.38 -0.81 -1.75
C THR A 381 -0.74 -1.26 -2.68
N VAL A 382 -0.56 -2.40 -3.34
CA VAL A 382 -1.59 -2.99 -4.20
C VAL A 382 -2.82 -3.37 -3.39
N ILE A 383 -2.65 -4.02 -2.23
CA ILE A 383 -3.77 -4.39 -1.34
C ILE A 383 -4.52 -3.14 -0.85
N LYS A 384 -3.80 -2.11 -0.41
CA LYS A 384 -4.37 -0.82 0.05
C LYS A 384 -5.14 -0.12 -1.09
N SER A 385 -4.51 0.07 -2.24
CA SER A 385 -5.09 0.80 -3.39
C SER A 385 -6.24 0.07 -4.08
N THR A 386 -6.42 -1.22 -3.81
CA THR A 386 -7.57 -2.01 -4.27
C THR A 386 -8.67 -2.13 -3.22
N PHE A 387 -8.53 -1.45 -2.08
CA PHE A 387 -9.46 -1.49 -0.95
C PHE A 387 -9.71 -2.90 -0.40
N LYS A 388 -8.72 -3.80 -0.57
CA LYS A 388 -8.83 -5.18 -0.11
C LYS A 388 -8.42 -5.34 1.35
N TYR A 389 -7.64 -4.41 1.91
CA TYR A 389 -7.25 -4.47 3.32
C TYR A 389 -8.43 -4.13 4.23
N ARG A 390 -8.71 -5.04 5.15
CA ARG A 390 -9.70 -4.88 6.23
C ARG A 390 -9.37 -5.83 7.38
N ARG A 391 -9.65 -5.40 8.61
CA ARG A 391 -9.40 -6.17 9.84
C ARG A 391 -10.65 -6.90 10.34
N SER A 392 -11.80 -6.65 9.72
CA SER A 392 -13.08 -7.27 10.07
C SER A 392 -13.84 -7.72 8.81
N ARG A 393 -14.98 -8.39 9.00
CA ARG A 393 -15.89 -8.81 7.91
C ARG A 393 -16.34 -7.67 7.00
N LYS A 394 -16.39 -6.44 7.51
CA LYS A 394 -16.74 -5.24 6.76
C LYS A 394 -15.55 -4.29 6.74
N HIS A 395 -15.37 -3.63 5.60
CA HIS A 395 -14.39 -2.56 5.50
C HIS A 395 -14.83 -1.35 6.33
N ASP A 396 -13.92 -0.79 7.10
CA ASP A 396 -14.14 0.40 7.92
C ASP A 396 -13.04 1.42 7.63
N ALA A 397 -13.41 2.56 7.05
CA ALA A 397 -12.46 3.54 6.52
C ALA A 397 -11.53 4.18 7.56
N VAL A 398 -11.86 4.10 8.85
CA VAL A 398 -11.05 4.69 9.94
C VAL A 398 -10.14 3.62 10.54
N SER A 399 -10.72 2.51 10.97
CA SER A 399 -9.96 1.44 11.61
C SER A 399 -9.14 0.63 10.61
N ASP A 400 -9.55 0.47 9.36
CA ASP A 400 -8.72 -0.23 8.37
C ASP A 400 -7.69 0.68 7.70
N TYR A 401 -7.65 1.96 8.07
CA TYR A 401 -6.68 2.88 7.49
C TYR A 401 -5.25 2.52 7.87
N LEU A 402 -4.37 2.52 6.87
CA LEU A 402 -2.93 2.42 7.04
C LEU A 402 -2.27 3.61 6.35
N PRO A 403 -1.43 4.38 7.06
CA PRO A 403 -0.80 5.54 6.46
C PRO A 403 0.15 5.14 5.33
N PRO A 404 0.43 6.07 4.39
CA PRO A 404 1.43 5.85 3.36
C PRO A 404 2.78 5.46 3.95
N SER A 405 3.43 4.46 3.35
CA SER A 405 4.84 4.15 3.62
C SER A 405 5.76 5.25 3.08
N LEU A 406 7.03 5.23 3.48
CA LEU A 406 8.04 6.15 2.97
C LEU A 406 8.17 6.04 1.44
N THR A 407 8.11 4.82 0.92
CA THR A 407 8.18 4.54 -0.52
C THR A 407 6.95 5.06 -1.25
N GLU A 408 5.75 4.79 -0.73
CA GLU A 408 4.50 5.34 -1.29
C GLU A 408 4.51 6.88 -1.28
N PHE A 409 4.97 7.48 -0.18
CA PHE A 409 5.08 8.93 -0.03
C PHE A 409 6.07 9.52 -1.05
N ASN A 410 7.27 8.95 -1.16
CA ASN A 410 8.27 9.39 -2.12
C ASN A 410 7.78 9.23 -3.56
N PHE A 411 7.17 8.10 -3.90
CA PHE A 411 6.61 7.86 -5.23
C PHE A 411 5.54 8.91 -5.56
N PHE A 412 4.60 9.14 -4.64
CA PHE A 412 3.54 10.13 -4.83
C PHE A 412 4.12 11.54 -5.02
N PHE A 413 5.00 11.97 -4.11
CA PHE A 413 5.56 13.31 -4.13
C PHE A 413 6.48 13.57 -5.34
N THR A 414 7.25 12.57 -5.78
CA THR A 414 8.20 12.74 -6.90
C THR A 414 7.58 12.47 -8.26
N GLN A 415 6.84 11.37 -8.41
CA GLN A 415 6.36 10.90 -9.71
C GLN A 415 4.92 11.34 -10.02
N VAL A 416 4.07 11.50 -9.00
CA VAL A 416 2.65 11.82 -9.20
C VAL A 416 2.40 13.32 -9.09
N THR A 417 2.81 13.95 -7.98
CA THR A 417 2.63 15.39 -7.76
C THR A 417 3.84 16.21 -8.14
N GLY A 418 5.05 15.65 -8.25
CA GLY A 418 6.26 16.44 -8.45
C GLY A 418 6.22 17.37 -9.68
N PHE A 419 5.66 16.92 -10.80
CA PHE A 419 5.44 17.78 -11.96
C PHE A 419 4.38 18.87 -11.69
N PHE A 420 3.32 18.53 -10.96
CA PHE A 420 2.28 19.48 -10.58
C PHE A 420 2.79 20.52 -9.58
N ASP A 421 3.56 20.12 -8.57
CA ASP A 421 4.22 21.00 -7.61
C ASP A 421 5.24 21.89 -8.34
N PHE A 422 5.95 21.36 -9.33
CA PHE A 422 6.84 22.14 -10.20
C PHE A 422 6.08 23.19 -11.03
N LEU A 423 4.95 22.80 -11.64
CA LEU A 423 4.12 23.68 -12.46
C LEU A 423 3.45 24.77 -11.61
N THR A 424 2.88 24.41 -10.47
CA THR A 424 2.11 25.31 -9.60
C THR A 424 3.01 26.14 -8.69
N GLY A 425 4.18 25.64 -8.27
CA GLY A 425 5.08 26.37 -7.38
C GLY A 425 4.38 26.81 -6.09
N SER A 426 3.59 25.92 -5.49
CA SER A 426 2.75 26.14 -4.30
C SER A 426 3.49 26.89 -3.19
N THR A 427 2.80 27.80 -2.52
CA THR A 427 3.31 28.51 -1.34
C THR A 427 2.32 28.42 -0.18
N MET A 428 2.86 28.34 1.03
CA MET A 428 2.06 28.17 2.26
C MET A 428 2.30 29.33 3.21
N PHE A 429 1.22 29.79 3.84
CA PHE A 429 1.20 30.81 4.88
C PHE A 429 0.42 30.31 6.09
N SER A 430 0.72 30.83 7.26
CA SER A 430 -0.02 30.53 8.49
C SER A 430 -0.15 31.77 9.36
N THR A 431 -1.18 31.80 10.22
CA THR A 431 -1.45 32.90 11.14
C THR A 431 -1.00 32.54 12.55
N LEU A 432 -0.13 33.37 13.12
CA LEU A 432 0.35 33.24 14.50
C LEU A 432 -0.75 33.57 15.52
N GLY A 433 -0.52 33.24 16.80
CA GLY A 433 -1.48 33.48 17.87
C GLY A 433 -1.87 34.95 18.09
N ASP A 434 -0.99 35.88 17.72
CA ASP A 434 -1.21 37.33 17.74
C ASP A 434 -1.97 37.87 16.51
N GLY A 435 -2.25 37.02 15.51
CA GLY A 435 -2.92 37.38 14.27
C GLY A 435 -1.98 37.71 13.11
N THR A 436 -0.66 37.68 13.31
CA THR A 436 0.31 37.96 12.24
C THR A 436 0.35 36.82 11.22
N VAL A 437 0.21 37.14 9.93
CA VAL A 437 0.39 36.15 8.85
C VAL A 437 1.88 36.03 8.53
N VAL A 438 2.39 34.80 8.45
CA VAL A 438 3.79 34.50 8.15
C VAL A 438 3.89 33.47 7.04
N LYS A 439 4.99 33.51 6.27
CA LYS A 439 5.31 32.46 5.30
C LYS A 439 5.69 31.16 6.03
N GLY A 440 5.18 30.04 5.55
CA GLY A 440 5.37 28.71 6.14
C GLY A 440 4.24 28.31 7.08
N LEU A 441 4.49 27.24 7.87
CA LEU A 441 3.49 26.58 8.72
C LEU A 441 3.72 26.82 10.23
N SER A 442 4.48 27.84 10.62
CA SER A 442 4.81 28.10 12.04
C SER A 442 3.61 28.48 12.91
N GLY A 443 2.50 28.94 12.31
CA GLY A 443 1.22 29.15 13.01
C GLY A 443 0.35 27.90 13.11
N VAL A 444 0.75 26.79 12.49
CA VAL A 444 0.03 25.50 12.53
C VAL A 444 0.54 24.67 13.71
N PRO A 445 -0.34 24.12 14.57
CA PRO A 445 0.07 23.21 15.63
C PRO A 445 0.80 21.98 15.08
N ASP A 446 1.97 21.66 15.65
CA ASP A 446 2.83 20.53 15.25
C ASP A 446 2.60 19.26 16.10
N GLU A 447 1.76 19.34 17.13
CA GLU A 447 1.33 18.19 17.94
C GLU A 447 0.15 17.46 17.28
N GLY A 448 0.37 16.22 16.80
CA GLY A 448 -0.70 15.29 16.45
C GLY A 448 -0.42 14.40 15.21
N PRO A 449 -1.23 13.35 15.01
CA PRO A 449 -0.97 12.31 14.01
C PRO A 449 -1.39 12.70 12.59
N VAL A 450 -1.16 11.82 11.62
CA VAL A 450 -1.49 11.96 10.19
C VAL A 450 -2.89 12.52 9.90
N LEU A 451 -2.97 13.41 8.90
CA LEU A 451 -4.24 13.86 8.32
C LEU A 451 -4.99 12.69 7.67
N LEU A 452 -6.20 12.41 8.14
CA LEU A 452 -7.10 11.42 7.55
C LEU A 452 -8.21 12.11 6.77
N VAL A 453 -8.27 11.85 5.46
CA VAL A 453 -9.34 12.32 4.59
C VAL A 453 -10.31 11.17 4.35
N VAL A 454 -11.48 11.25 4.98
CA VAL A 454 -12.55 10.25 4.83
C VAL A 454 -13.87 10.96 4.48
N PRO A 455 -14.85 10.25 3.89
CA PRO A 455 -16.18 10.80 3.72
C PRO A 455 -16.74 11.31 5.05
N VAL A 456 -17.26 12.53 5.03
CA VAL A 456 -17.76 13.24 6.21
C VAL A 456 -19.10 12.63 6.63
N THR A 457 -19.05 11.69 7.56
CA THR A 457 -20.22 11.22 8.31
C THR A 457 -20.00 11.53 9.78
N GLY A 458 -21.09 11.74 10.54
CA GLY A 458 -20.99 11.97 11.98
C GLY A 458 -20.26 10.83 12.72
N SER A 459 -20.44 9.58 12.25
CA SER A 459 -19.74 8.42 12.82
C SER A 459 -18.24 8.40 12.50
N ASN A 460 -17.83 8.77 11.28
CA ASN A 460 -16.42 8.82 10.92
C ASN A 460 -15.71 9.94 11.69
N LEU A 461 -16.32 11.13 11.74
CA LEU A 461 -15.79 12.26 12.50
C LEU A 461 -15.64 11.92 13.99
N TYR A 462 -16.64 11.26 14.58
CA TYR A 462 -16.57 10.79 15.97
C TYR A 462 -15.40 9.83 16.19
N LYS A 463 -15.27 8.79 15.34
CA LYS A 463 -14.20 7.79 15.46
C LYS A 463 -12.82 8.45 15.35
N LEU A 464 -12.61 9.27 14.32
CA LEU A 464 -11.35 9.98 14.09
C LEU A 464 -10.94 10.85 15.28
N LEU A 465 -11.85 11.69 15.77
CA LEU A 465 -11.55 12.56 16.91
C LEU A 465 -11.37 11.77 18.21
N SER A 466 -12.10 10.66 18.40
CA SER A 466 -11.90 9.77 19.55
C SER A 466 -10.54 9.07 19.57
N GLU A 467 -9.91 8.92 18.40
CA GLU A 467 -8.57 8.38 18.26
C GLU A 467 -7.49 9.46 18.13
N ASN A 468 -7.83 10.71 18.47
CA ASN A 468 -6.96 11.89 18.44
C ASN A 468 -6.37 12.18 17.05
N SER A 469 -7.11 11.89 15.97
CA SER A 469 -6.67 12.09 14.58
C SER A 469 -6.93 13.50 14.05
N HIS A 470 -6.04 14.00 13.18
CA HIS A 470 -6.28 15.22 12.39
C HIS A 470 -7.30 14.94 11.28
N VAL A 471 -8.28 15.83 11.13
CA VAL A 471 -9.39 15.67 10.18
C VAL A 471 -9.43 16.87 9.24
N LEU A 472 -9.38 16.61 7.94
CA LEU A 472 -9.66 17.61 6.91
C LEU A 472 -11.16 17.64 6.64
N LEU A 473 -11.80 18.80 6.84
CA LEU A 473 -13.22 19.00 6.57
C LEU A 473 -13.39 20.03 5.46
N TYR A 474 -14.11 19.65 4.40
CA TYR A 474 -14.64 20.56 3.39
C TYR A 474 -16.09 20.88 3.78
N PRO A 475 -16.45 22.14 4.12
CA PRO A 475 -17.80 22.51 4.52
C PRO A 475 -18.88 22.00 3.56
N GLY A 476 -18.63 22.14 2.25
CA GLY A 476 -19.52 21.70 1.18
C GLY A 476 -19.36 20.25 0.76
N GLY A 477 -18.53 19.50 1.48
CA GLY A 477 -18.15 18.13 1.13
C GLY A 477 -17.66 18.07 -0.32
N ALA A 478 -18.20 17.13 -1.09
CA ALA A 478 -17.76 16.96 -2.46
C ALA A 478 -18.28 18.01 -3.46
N ARG A 479 -19.27 18.85 -3.11
CA ARG A 479 -19.70 19.94 -4.00
C ARG A 479 -18.63 21.02 -4.15
N GLU A 480 -17.84 21.25 -3.10
CA GLU A 480 -16.66 22.13 -3.16
C GLU A 480 -15.54 21.56 -4.02
N ALA A 481 -15.46 20.23 -4.16
CA ALA A 481 -14.51 19.60 -5.09
C ALA A 481 -14.95 19.65 -6.56
N PHE A 482 -16.21 20.00 -6.83
CA PHE A 482 -16.80 20.01 -8.18
C PHE A 482 -17.65 21.28 -8.38
N HIS A 483 -17.01 22.44 -8.39
CA HIS A 483 -17.63 23.69 -8.79
C HIS A 483 -18.29 23.57 -10.17
N ARG A 484 -19.43 24.24 -10.36
CA ARG A 484 -20.05 24.48 -11.67
C ARG A 484 -19.53 25.78 -12.28
N LYS A 485 -19.94 26.06 -13.52
CA LYS A 485 -19.49 27.27 -14.22
C LYS A 485 -19.96 28.52 -13.46
N GLY A 486 -19.03 29.42 -13.12
CA GLY A 486 -19.35 30.61 -12.31
C GLY A 486 -19.43 30.34 -10.79
N GLU A 487 -19.02 29.16 -10.33
CA GLU A 487 -18.90 28.82 -8.90
C GLU A 487 -17.45 28.87 -8.39
N GLU A 488 -16.53 29.51 -9.13
CA GLU A 488 -15.13 29.61 -8.73
C GLU A 488 -15.00 30.26 -7.34
N TYR A 489 -14.22 29.63 -6.47
CA TYR A 489 -13.98 30.07 -5.10
C TYR A 489 -15.26 30.21 -4.23
N LYS A 490 -16.38 29.58 -4.60
CA LYS A 490 -17.60 29.59 -3.76
C LYS A 490 -17.53 28.52 -2.68
N LEU A 491 -17.82 28.92 -1.45
CA LEU A 491 -17.94 28.01 -0.30
C LEU A 491 -19.39 27.56 -0.12
N PHE A 492 -19.60 26.30 0.21
CA PHE A 492 -20.94 25.73 0.42
C PHE A 492 -21.11 25.29 1.86
N TRP A 493 -21.65 26.17 2.69
CA TRP A 493 -21.83 25.91 4.12
C TRP A 493 -23.15 25.19 4.41
N PRO A 494 -23.16 24.05 5.12
CA PRO A 494 -24.39 23.34 5.46
C PRO A 494 -25.12 24.02 6.61
N ASP A 495 -26.45 23.98 6.64
CA ASP A 495 -27.24 24.58 7.73
C ASP A 495 -26.96 23.92 9.10
N GLN A 496 -26.44 22.69 9.09
CA GLN A 496 -26.10 21.94 10.29
C GLN A 496 -24.72 22.28 10.85
N GLN A 497 -24.68 22.69 12.12
CA GLN A 497 -23.48 23.07 12.88
C GLN A 497 -22.83 21.89 13.65
N GLU A 498 -23.03 20.66 13.21
CA GLU A 498 -22.68 19.48 14.02
C GLU A 498 -21.17 19.26 14.19
N PHE A 499 -20.35 19.71 13.22
CA PHE A 499 -18.90 19.53 13.31
C PHE A 499 -18.28 20.37 14.45
N VAL A 500 -18.78 21.58 14.73
CA VAL A 500 -18.26 22.42 15.83
C VAL A 500 -18.64 21.84 17.19
N ARG A 501 -19.80 21.19 17.30
CA ARG A 501 -20.19 20.43 18.50
C ARG A 501 -19.29 19.22 18.69
N MET A 502 -18.99 18.50 17.61
CA MET A 502 -18.09 17.36 17.68
C MET A 502 -16.66 17.78 18.07
N ALA A 503 -16.15 18.87 17.51
CA ALA A 503 -14.86 19.42 17.89
C ALA A 503 -14.82 19.77 19.39
N ALA A 504 -15.82 20.50 19.89
CA ALA A 504 -15.95 20.84 21.31
C ALA A 504 -16.04 19.60 22.21
N ARG A 505 -16.76 18.55 21.78
CA ARG A 505 -16.91 17.29 22.53
C ARG A 505 -15.56 16.62 22.83
N PHE A 506 -14.64 16.68 21.87
CA PHE A 506 -13.30 16.09 21.98
C PHE A 506 -12.22 17.12 22.36
N GLY A 507 -12.59 18.39 22.54
CA GLY A 507 -11.63 19.48 22.75
C GLY A 507 -10.67 19.69 21.59
N ALA A 508 -11.08 19.34 20.36
CA ALA A 508 -10.26 19.44 19.16
C ALA A 508 -10.06 20.90 18.73
N THR A 509 -8.83 21.26 18.36
CA THR A 509 -8.54 22.58 17.79
C THR A 509 -9.03 22.62 16.34
N ILE A 510 -9.84 23.62 16.01
CA ILE A 510 -10.26 23.86 14.63
C ILE A 510 -9.24 24.79 13.98
N LEU A 511 -8.70 24.39 12.83
CA LEU A 511 -7.80 25.20 12.03
C LEU A 511 -8.49 25.58 10.72
N PRO A 512 -9.07 26.80 10.62
CA PRO A 512 -9.59 27.30 9.35
C PRO A 512 -8.44 27.40 8.34
N PHE A 513 -8.68 27.08 7.07
CA PHE A 513 -7.70 27.33 6.02
C PHE A 513 -8.39 27.66 4.69
N GLY A 514 -7.72 28.46 3.87
CA GLY A 514 -8.13 28.77 2.50
C GLY A 514 -7.08 28.30 1.50
N ALA A 515 -7.53 27.89 0.31
CA ALA A 515 -6.67 27.51 -0.81
C ALA A 515 -7.11 28.22 -2.09
N VAL A 516 -6.15 28.79 -2.84
CA VAL A 516 -6.41 29.55 -4.07
C VAL A 516 -5.45 29.12 -5.18
N GLY A 517 -5.97 28.97 -6.40
CA GLY A 517 -5.22 28.58 -7.60
C GLY A 517 -5.73 27.30 -8.26
N GLU A 518 -6.48 26.48 -7.52
CA GLU A 518 -7.06 25.23 -8.04
C GLU A 518 -8.03 25.47 -9.21
N ASP A 519 -8.96 26.39 -9.05
CA ASP A 519 -9.95 26.76 -10.09
C ASP A 519 -9.29 27.37 -11.35
N ASP A 520 -8.01 27.76 -11.28
CA ASP A 520 -7.27 28.31 -12.43
C ASP A 520 -6.66 27.22 -13.33
N LEU A 521 -6.67 25.95 -12.92
CA LEU A 521 -6.02 24.84 -13.63
C LEU A 521 -6.67 24.47 -14.96
N ALA A 522 -7.98 24.66 -15.06
CA ALA A 522 -8.73 24.23 -16.21
C ALA A 522 -9.95 25.12 -16.46
N GLN A 523 -10.30 25.29 -17.73
CA GLN A 523 -11.54 25.91 -18.13
C GLN A 523 -12.66 24.88 -18.21
N MET A 524 -13.75 25.14 -17.51
CA MET A 524 -14.96 24.34 -17.61
C MET A 524 -15.66 24.62 -18.94
N ILE A 525 -15.74 23.59 -19.79
CA ILE A 525 -16.42 23.64 -21.09
C ILE A 525 -17.89 23.27 -20.91
N LEU A 526 -18.17 22.16 -20.23
CA LEU A 526 -19.52 21.67 -19.93
C LEU A 526 -19.63 21.37 -18.45
N ASP A 527 -20.65 21.92 -17.79
CA ASP A 527 -21.00 21.56 -16.42
C ASP A 527 -22.17 20.55 -16.38
N TYR A 528 -22.58 20.15 -15.17
CA TYR A 528 -23.70 19.23 -15.00
C TYR A 528 -24.98 19.66 -15.75
N ASN A 529 -25.33 20.94 -15.69
CA ASN A 529 -26.55 21.46 -16.29
C ASN A 529 -26.50 21.41 -17.83
N ASP A 530 -25.30 21.43 -18.41
CA ASP A 530 -25.11 21.26 -19.85
C ASP A 530 -25.17 19.78 -20.24
N LEU A 531 -24.57 18.90 -19.44
CA LEU A 531 -24.52 17.46 -19.71
C LEU A 531 -25.91 16.79 -19.69
N ILE A 532 -26.79 17.19 -18.76
CA ILE A 532 -28.16 16.64 -18.68
C ILE A 532 -29.07 17.08 -19.83
N LYS A 533 -28.71 18.14 -20.55
CA LYS A 533 -29.49 18.64 -21.70
C LYS A 533 -29.19 17.88 -23.00
N ILE A 534 -28.19 16.99 -23.01
CA ILE A 534 -27.82 16.20 -24.18
C ILE A 534 -28.71 14.94 -24.23
N PRO A 535 -29.62 14.79 -25.22
CA PRO A 535 -30.67 13.75 -25.20
C PRO A 535 -30.16 12.31 -25.15
N MET A 536 -28.99 12.03 -25.74
CA MET A 536 -28.31 10.72 -25.70
C MET A 536 -27.59 10.44 -24.37
N LEU A 537 -27.27 11.49 -23.62
CA LEU A 537 -26.54 11.42 -22.37
C LEU A 537 -27.53 11.25 -21.21
N ASN A 538 -28.70 11.92 -21.24
CA ASN A 538 -29.71 11.93 -20.17
C ASN A 538 -30.15 10.51 -19.69
N ASP A 539 -30.48 9.61 -20.61
CA ASP A 539 -30.96 8.26 -20.27
C ASP A 539 -29.82 7.33 -19.79
N HIS A 540 -28.58 7.54 -20.27
CA HIS A 540 -27.40 6.74 -19.94
C HIS A 540 -26.66 7.24 -18.67
N ILE A 541 -26.78 8.54 -18.37
CA ILE A 541 -26.24 9.26 -17.20
C ILE A 541 -26.93 8.82 -15.91
N ARG A 542 -28.26 8.60 -15.95
CA ARG A 542 -29.04 8.16 -14.79
C ARG A 542 -28.76 6.72 -14.38
N GLU A 543 -28.38 5.87 -15.34
CA GLU A 543 -28.07 4.45 -15.12
C GLU A 543 -26.59 4.18 -14.80
N THR A 544 -25.66 5.05 -15.25
CA THR A 544 -24.25 4.68 -15.33
C THR A 544 -23.28 5.70 -14.72
N THR A 545 -23.51 6.11 -13.46
CA THR A 545 -22.51 6.91 -12.71
C THR A 545 -21.20 6.14 -12.45
N GLN A 546 -21.10 4.84 -12.78
CA GLN A 546 -19.92 4.00 -12.56
C GLN A 546 -18.97 3.86 -13.77
N ASN A 547 -19.38 4.16 -15.02
CA ASN A 547 -18.56 3.89 -16.22
C ASN A 547 -18.19 5.12 -17.06
N VAL A 548 -18.69 6.33 -16.76
CA VAL A 548 -18.35 7.54 -17.51
C VAL A 548 -16.86 7.89 -17.41
N ALA A 549 -16.21 7.60 -16.27
CA ALA A 549 -14.75 7.74 -16.13
C ALA A 549 -13.98 6.85 -17.13
N LYS A 550 -14.47 5.64 -17.44
CA LYS A 550 -13.86 4.75 -18.44
C LYS A 550 -14.11 5.23 -19.88
N LEU A 551 -15.31 5.74 -20.16
CA LEU A 551 -15.67 6.23 -21.50
C LEU A 551 -14.91 7.51 -21.86
N ILE A 552 -14.73 8.40 -20.88
CA ILE A 552 -13.91 9.62 -21.02
C ILE A 552 -12.42 9.23 -21.20
N LEU A 553 -11.89 8.29 -20.41
CA LEU A 553 -10.54 7.76 -20.60
C LEU A 553 -10.32 7.09 -21.96
N SER A 554 -11.33 6.41 -22.54
CA SER A 554 -11.21 5.84 -23.90
C SER A 554 -11.23 6.90 -24.99
N PHE A 555 -11.98 7.98 -24.83
CA PHE A 555 -11.97 9.12 -25.78
C PHE A 555 -10.64 9.89 -25.75
N PHE A 556 -10.00 10.00 -24.59
CA PHE A 556 -8.66 10.60 -24.46
C PHE A 556 -7.55 9.69 -25.06
N SER A 557 -7.71 8.36 -24.97
CA SER A 557 -6.72 7.41 -25.49
C SER A 557 -6.63 7.34 -27.02
N GLU A 558 -7.63 7.79 -27.77
CA GLU A 558 -7.69 7.63 -29.24
C GLU A 558 -7.26 8.88 -30.03
N LYS A 559 -7.14 10.06 -29.40
CA LYS A 559 -6.80 11.33 -30.08
C LYS A 559 -5.47 11.99 -29.66
N MET A 560 -4.70 11.40 -28.74
CA MET A 560 -3.46 12.01 -28.19
C MET A 560 -2.17 11.34 -28.67
N GLU A 561 -1.97 11.21 -30.00
CA GLU A 561 -0.64 10.93 -30.57
C GLU A 561 0.26 12.19 -30.67
N LEU A 562 -0.26 13.39 -30.37
CA LEU A 562 0.53 14.62 -30.29
C LEU A 562 0.58 15.17 -28.84
N GLY A 563 1.66 14.89 -28.10
CA GLY A 563 2.01 15.62 -26.87
C GLY A 563 2.34 14.76 -25.64
N LYS A 564 3.38 13.93 -25.70
CA LYS A 564 3.80 12.94 -24.68
C LYS A 564 4.34 13.49 -23.33
N GLN A 565 3.98 14.68 -22.86
CA GLN A 565 4.65 15.25 -21.66
C GLN A 565 3.78 15.97 -20.61
N ILE A 566 2.45 16.02 -20.74
CA ILE A 566 1.59 16.78 -19.81
C ILE A 566 0.69 15.88 -18.92
N GLU A 567 0.73 14.56 -19.11
CA GLU A 567 -0.40 13.70 -18.72
C GLU A 567 -0.06 12.67 -17.63
N VAL A 568 0.06 13.10 -16.35
CA VAL A 568 0.05 12.14 -15.21
C VAL A 568 -0.70 12.69 -13.97
N SER A 569 -0.65 14.00 -13.70
CA SER A 569 -1.12 14.52 -12.40
C SER A 569 -2.64 14.71 -12.29
N PHE A 570 -3.34 15.01 -13.39
CA PHE A 570 -4.80 15.20 -13.38
C PHE A 570 -5.61 13.90 -13.18
N SER A 571 -5.05 12.76 -13.62
CA SER A 571 -5.73 11.44 -13.56
C SER A 571 -5.84 10.87 -12.14
N PHE A 572 -4.99 11.29 -11.19
CA PHE A 572 -4.95 10.69 -9.86
C PHE A 572 -5.98 11.25 -8.88
N ARG A 573 -6.29 12.56 -8.94
CA ARG A 573 -7.42 13.12 -8.18
C ARG A 573 -8.74 12.49 -8.62
N MET A 574 -8.86 12.20 -9.93
CA MET A 574 -9.99 11.47 -10.53
C MET A 574 -10.09 10.01 -10.08
N PHE A 575 -8.96 9.29 -9.90
CA PHE A 575 -8.95 7.88 -9.53
C PHE A 575 -9.27 7.63 -8.05
N SER A 576 -8.75 8.47 -7.15
CA SER A 576 -9.02 8.38 -5.71
C SER A 576 -10.49 8.71 -5.40
N ILE A 577 -11.10 9.64 -6.15
CA ILE A 577 -12.50 10.03 -5.95
C ILE A 577 -13.47 9.03 -6.57
N ASN A 578 -13.21 8.49 -7.77
CA ASN A 578 -14.16 7.61 -8.48
C ASN A 578 -14.49 6.31 -7.73
N ARG A 579 -13.52 5.70 -7.02
CA ARG A 579 -13.75 4.43 -6.31
C ARG A 579 -14.22 4.61 -4.87
N VAL A 580 -13.83 5.72 -4.22
CA VAL A 580 -14.43 6.16 -2.94
C VAL A 580 -15.91 6.53 -3.14
N TYR A 581 -16.35 6.83 -4.36
CA TYR A 581 -17.76 7.10 -4.66
C TYR A 581 -18.58 5.86 -5.03
N SER A 582 -18.01 4.89 -5.75
CA SER A 582 -18.79 3.76 -6.28
C SER A 582 -19.33 2.81 -5.21
N ASP A 583 -18.66 2.70 -4.05
CA ASP A 583 -19.04 1.78 -2.96
C ASP A 583 -19.84 2.44 -1.82
N PHE A 584 -20.08 3.76 -1.86
CA PHE A 584 -20.66 4.50 -0.72
C PHE A 584 -22.12 4.97 -0.91
N ARG A 585 -22.78 4.66 -2.04
CA ARG A 585 -24.23 4.94 -2.21
C ARG A 585 -25.16 4.20 -1.24
N GLY A 586 -24.63 3.41 -0.31
CA GLY A 586 -25.39 2.71 0.73
C GLY A 586 -25.52 3.45 2.07
N VAL A 587 -24.77 4.53 2.34
CA VAL A 587 -24.69 5.12 3.69
C VAL A 587 -24.65 6.66 3.63
N ASP A 588 -25.82 7.27 3.55
CA ASP A 588 -26.27 8.45 4.36
C ASP A 588 -27.21 9.40 3.61
N LYS A 589 -28.29 9.78 4.31
CA LYS A 589 -29.29 10.80 3.93
C LYS A 589 -28.86 12.15 4.51
N GLY A 590 -27.99 12.89 3.82
CA GLY A 590 -27.64 14.28 4.14
C GLY A 590 -28.03 15.22 3.00
N GLU A 591 -28.38 16.48 3.31
CA GLU A 591 -28.85 17.47 2.32
C GLU A 591 -27.85 17.72 1.17
N VAL A 592 -26.54 17.68 1.47
CA VAL A 592 -25.45 17.84 0.48
C VAL A 592 -25.12 16.52 -0.25
N ALA A 593 -25.40 15.37 0.37
CA ALA A 593 -25.17 14.04 -0.21
C ALA A 593 -26.26 13.61 -1.21
N ASN A 594 -27.42 14.29 -1.20
CA ASN A 594 -28.56 14.04 -2.10
C ASN A 594 -28.45 14.77 -3.46
N GLN A 595 -27.34 15.42 -3.78
CA GLN A 595 -27.14 16.09 -5.06
C GLN A 595 -26.35 15.21 -6.03
N ASP A 596 -26.84 15.06 -7.26
CA ASP A 596 -26.13 14.30 -8.27
C ASP A 596 -24.81 15.01 -8.65
N ILE A 597 -23.68 14.33 -8.40
CA ILE A 597 -22.34 14.82 -8.73
C ILE A 597 -21.92 14.20 -10.06
N PHE A 598 -21.53 15.05 -11.02
CA PHE A 598 -21.05 14.64 -12.34
C PHE A 598 -19.72 15.29 -12.66
N PHE A 599 -18.88 14.58 -13.41
CA PHE A 599 -17.59 15.09 -13.86
C PHE A 599 -17.78 16.13 -14.96
N PRO A 600 -17.37 17.40 -14.76
CA PRO A 600 -17.43 18.40 -15.80
C PRO A 600 -16.39 18.12 -16.89
N LEU A 601 -16.63 18.62 -18.11
CA LEU A 601 -15.63 18.61 -19.16
C LEU A 601 -14.69 19.80 -18.96
N LEU A 602 -13.40 19.52 -18.76
CA LEU A 602 -12.36 20.50 -18.42
C LEU A 602 -11.30 20.60 -19.53
N LEU A 603 -10.91 21.82 -19.90
CA LEU A 603 -9.79 22.11 -20.80
C LEU A 603 -8.59 22.62 -19.97
N PRO A 604 -7.43 21.96 -19.99
CA PRO A 604 -6.29 22.38 -19.19
C PRO A 604 -5.78 23.78 -19.60
N LYS A 605 -5.37 24.57 -18.59
CA LYS A 605 -4.71 25.88 -18.73
C LYS A 605 -3.32 25.82 -18.11
N ILE A 606 -2.41 26.69 -18.54
CA ILE A 606 -1.12 26.86 -17.85
C ILE A 606 -1.41 27.41 -16.45
N PRO A 607 -1.05 26.68 -15.38
CA PRO A 607 -1.43 27.07 -14.04
C PRO A 607 -0.71 28.33 -13.57
N GLY A 608 -1.46 29.20 -12.90
CA GLY A 608 -0.88 30.17 -11.99
C GLY A 608 -0.31 29.49 -10.74
N ARG A 609 0.27 30.28 -9.83
CA ARG A 609 0.72 29.75 -8.53
C ARG A 609 -0.44 29.38 -7.62
N PHE A 610 -0.20 28.36 -6.78
CA PHE A 610 -1.09 27.87 -5.73
C PHE A 610 -0.71 28.48 -4.39
N TYR A 611 -1.72 28.86 -3.61
CA TYR A 611 -1.54 29.52 -2.33
C TYR A 611 -2.42 28.87 -1.27
N TYR A 612 -1.85 28.64 -0.09
CA TYR A 612 -2.55 28.13 1.07
C TYR A 612 -2.35 29.10 2.24
N LEU A 613 -3.41 29.39 2.99
CA LEU A 613 -3.35 30.19 4.21
C LEU A 613 -4.07 29.43 5.32
N PHE A 614 -3.33 29.05 6.35
CA PHE A 614 -3.87 28.50 7.58
C PHE A 614 -4.18 29.65 8.53
N GLY A 615 -5.45 29.83 8.86
CA GLY A 615 -5.93 30.86 9.77
C GLY A 615 -5.53 30.58 11.22
N LYS A 616 -6.04 31.39 12.14
CA LYS A 616 -5.72 31.25 13.56
C LYS A 616 -6.34 29.98 14.14
N PRO A 617 -5.58 29.16 14.91
CA PRO A 617 -6.14 27.99 15.58
C PRO A 617 -7.22 28.37 16.61
N ILE A 618 -8.40 27.75 16.51
CA ILE A 618 -9.55 27.96 17.41
C ILE A 618 -9.65 26.79 18.38
N VAL A 619 -9.24 27.02 19.64
CA VAL A 619 -9.24 26.00 20.70
C VAL A 619 -10.66 25.81 21.23
N THR A 620 -11.17 24.57 21.16
CA THR A 620 -12.50 24.22 21.70
C THR A 620 -12.44 23.50 23.05
N LYS A 621 -11.26 23.09 23.50
CA LYS A 621 -11.04 22.48 24.82
C LYS A 621 -11.55 23.38 25.94
N GLY A 622 -12.39 22.84 26.84
CA GLY A 622 -13.02 23.61 27.92
C GLY A 622 -14.21 24.47 27.49
N ARG A 623 -14.75 24.27 26.27
CA ARG A 623 -15.97 24.93 25.76
C ARG A 623 -17.16 23.95 25.67
N GLU A 624 -17.32 23.05 26.65
CA GLU A 624 -18.34 21.98 26.61
C GLU A 624 -19.78 22.51 26.62
N GLU A 625 -20.00 23.77 26.98
CA GLU A 625 -21.32 24.37 26.92
C GLU A 625 -21.89 24.49 25.49
N ILE A 626 -21.01 24.48 24.48
CA ILE A 626 -21.37 24.44 23.04
C ILE A 626 -22.23 23.20 22.74
N LEU A 627 -22.04 22.11 23.49
CA LEU A 627 -22.80 20.87 23.32
C LEU A 627 -24.27 21.02 23.68
N LYS A 628 -24.62 21.98 24.55
CA LYS A 628 -26.00 22.19 25.04
C LYS A 628 -26.62 23.48 24.53
N ASP A 629 -25.82 24.52 24.32
CA ASP A 629 -26.29 25.84 23.90
C ASP A 629 -26.27 25.97 22.36
N LYS A 630 -27.45 26.16 21.76
CA LYS A 630 -27.58 26.38 20.31
C LYS A 630 -26.91 27.68 19.87
N LYS A 631 -27.03 28.76 20.64
CA LYS A 631 -26.49 30.08 20.28
C LYS A 631 -24.96 30.07 20.27
N LYS A 632 -24.33 29.48 21.28
CA LYS A 632 -22.86 29.36 21.33
C LYS A 632 -22.29 28.50 20.20
N ALA A 633 -22.97 27.40 19.85
CA ALA A 633 -22.58 26.61 18.69
C ALA A 633 -22.69 27.41 17.39
N THR A 634 -23.76 28.21 17.22
CA THR A 634 -23.93 29.05 16.03
C THR A 634 -22.88 30.15 15.96
N GLN A 635 -22.50 30.72 17.11
CA GLN A 635 -21.42 31.70 17.19
C GLN A 635 -20.08 31.11 16.74
N LEU A 636 -19.69 29.94 17.26
CA LEU A 636 -18.45 29.27 16.85
C LEU A 636 -18.50 28.86 15.37
N TYR A 637 -19.63 28.36 14.89
CA TYR A 637 -19.81 28.03 13.48
C TYR A 637 -19.59 29.25 12.56
N ASN A 638 -20.18 30.39 12.91
CA ASN A 638 -20.03 31.64 12.17
C ASN A 638 -18.60 32.21 12.26
N GLU A 639 -17.93 32.05 13.41
CA GLU A 639 -16.51 32.39 13.58
C GLU A 639 -15.64 31.59 12.60
N VAL A 640 -15.77 30.25 12.60
CA VAL A 640 -15.03 29.39 11.66
C VAL A 640 -15.31 29.75 10.21
N LYS A 641 -16.59 29.98 9.87
CA LYS A 641 -16.99 30.40 8.52
C LYS A 641 -16.32 31.71 8.09
N SER A 642 -16.37 32.73 8.95
CA SER A 642 -15.77 34.04 8.68
C SER A 642 -14.25 33.94 8.50
N GLU A 643 -13.57 33.09 9.26
CA GLU A 643 -12.11 32.89 9.15
C GLU A 643 -11.70 32.21 7.82
N VAL A 644 -12.49 31.23 7.34
CA VAL A 644 -12.26 30.61 6.02
C VAL A 644 -12.50 31.62 4.89
N GLU A 645 -13.60 32.38 4.95
CA GLU A 645 -13.92 33.43 3.98
C GLU A 645 -12.81 34.50 3.95
N HIS A 646 -12.35 34.95 5.12
CA HIS A 646 -11.25 35.90 5.23
C HIS A 646 -9.95 35.37 4.63
N SER A 647 -9.60 34.11 4.91
CA SER A 647 -8.39 33.48 4.37
C SER A 647 -8.43 33.43 2.85
N LEU A 648 -9.58 33.11 2.26
CA LEU A 648 -9.79 33.06 0.83
C LEU A 648 -9.68 34.45 0.18
N GLU A 649 -10.36 35.46 0.74
CA GLU A 649 -10.31 36.84 0.28
C GLU A 649 -8.89 37.41 0.32
N TYR A 650 -8.18 37.16 1.43
CA TYR A 650 -6.79 37.56 1.61
C TYR A 650 -5.91 37.02 0.49
N LEU A 651 -5.99 35.71 0.22
CA LEU A 651 -5.20 35.07 -0.84
C LEU A 651 -5.56 35.57 -2.24
N ILE A 652 -6.85 35.75 -2.55
CA ILE A 652 -7.32 36.30 -3.84
C ILE A 652 -6.78 37.72 -4.06
N LYS A 653 -6.68 38.53 -3.00
CA LYS A 653 -6.11 39.87 -3.06
C LYS A 653 -4.59 39.83 -3.22
N LYS A 654 -3.88 39.19 -2.29
CA LYS A 654 -2.42 39.19 -2.21
C LYS A 654 -1.75 38.51 -3.41
N ARG A 655 -2.34 37.46 -3.97
CA ARG A 655 -1.78 36.79 -5.16
C ARG A 655 -1.68 37.71 -6.39
N LYS A 656 -2.39 38.84 -6.42
CA LYS A 656 -2.27 39.84 -7.50
C LYS A 656 -0.95 40.62 -7.42
N GLU A 657 -0.33 40.65 -6.24
CA GLU A 657 0.95 41.31 -5.97
C GLU A 657 2.14 40.37 -6.24
N ASP A 658 1.90 39.08 -6.55
CA ASP A 658 2.97 38.10 -6.77
C ASP A 658 3.61 38.26 -8.17
N PRO A 659 4.88 38.70 -8.24
CA PRO A 659 5.58 38.87 -9.52
C PRO A 659 5.89 37.53 -10.21
N TYR A 660 5.79 36.41 -9.49
CA TYR A 660 6.05 35.07 -9.98
C TYR A 660 4.78 34.20 -10.00
N ARG A 661 3.59 34.83 -10.10
CA ARG A 661 2.32 34.11 -10.29
C ARG A 661 2.28 33.35 -11.62
N SER A 662 2.91 33.87 -12.67
CA SER A 662 3.01 33.21 -13.98
C SER A 662 4.01 32.06 -13.94
N PHE A 663 3.69 30.97 -14.62
CA PHE A 663 4.63 29.87 -14.82
C PHE A 663 5.92 30.33 -15.53
N VAL A 664 5.79 31.21 -16.53
CA VAL A 664 6.94 31.70 -17.32
C VAL A 664 7.92 32.47 -16.42
N ASP A 665 7.41 33.38 -15.58
CA ASP A 665 8.25 34.19 -14.69
C ASP A 665 8.97 33.32 -13.66
N ARG A 666 8.32 32.26 -13.15
CA ARG A 666 8.98 31.26 -12.29
C ARG A 666 10.11 30.53 -13.01
N MET A 667 9.93 30.16 -14.27
CA MET A 667 10.96 29.46 -15.04
C MET A 667 12.16 30.36 -15.33
N VAL A 668 11.92 31.62 -15.69
CA VAL A 668 12.97 32.62 -15.90
C VAL A 668 13.77 32.82 -14.61
N TYR A 669 13.10 32.96 -13.46
CA TYR A 669 13.78 33.07 -12.16
C TYR A 669 14.69 31.86 -11.88
N LYS A 670 14.16 30.64 -12.02
CA LYS A 670 14.92 29.41 -11.78
C LYS A 670 16.15 29.27 -12.70
N ALA A 671 16.06 29.76 -13.93
CA ALA A 671 17.18 29.75 -14.87
C ALA A 671 18.29 30.74 -14.48
N ILE A 672 17.93 31.88 -13.87
CA ILE A 672 18.88 32.94 -13.49
C ILE A 672 19.57 32.65 -12.14
N TYR A 673 18.81 32.22 -11.13
CA TYR A 673 19.27 32.18 -9.73
C TYR A 673 19.72 30.79 -9.22
N ALA A 674 19.88 29.83 -10.13
CA ALA A 674 20.16 28.41 -9.88
C ALA A 674 19.02 27.66 -9.12
N SER A 675 18.80 26.41 -9.50
CA SER A 675 17.61 25.59 -9.17
C SER A 675 17.30 25.34 -7.68
N GLN A 676 18.18 25.70 -6.75
CA GLN A 676 18.02 25.38 -5.32
C GLN A 676 17.33 26.47 -4.47
N GLN A 677 17.14 27.69 -4.98
CA GLN A 677 16.38 28.71 -4.26
C GLN A 677 14.89 28.58 -4.54
N GLU A 678 14.08 28.55 -3.48
CA GLU A 678 12.63 28.59 -3.58
C GLU A 678 12.21 29.90 -4.27
N VAL A 679 11.40 29.81 -5.32
CA VAL A 679 10.99 31.01 -6.08
C VAL A 679 10.18 31.91 -5.14
N PRO A 680 10.58 33.19 -4.94
CA PRO A 680 9.90 34.09 -4.01
C PRO A 680 8.44 34.34 -4.43
N THR A 681 7.67 34.89 -3.49
CA THR A 681 6.26 35.27 -3.64
C THR A 681 6.03 36.63 -2.99
N PHE A 682 4.79 37.08 -2.84
CA PHE A 682 4.47 38.30 -2.12
C PHE A 682 4.84 38.19 -0.63
N GLU A 683 5.11 39.33 0.00
CA GLU A 683 5.28 39.40 1.46
C GLU A 683 3.89 39.44 2.15
N PRO A 684 3.69 38.65 3.23
CA PRO A 684 2.45 38.64 4.00
C PRO A 684 2.04 40.03 4.51
#